data_AF-C5CVB9-F1
#
_entry.id   AF-C5CVB9-F1
#
_cell.length_a   1.000
_cell.length_b   1.000
_cell.length_c   1.000
_cell.angle_alpha   90.00
_cell.angle_beta   90.00
_cell.angle_gamma   90.00
#
_symmetry.space_group_name_H-M   'P 1'
#
loop_
_entity.id
_entity.type
_entity.pdbx_description
1 polymer ?
#
loop_
_entity_poly.entity_id
_entity_poly.type
_entity_poly.pdbx_seq_one_letter_code
_entity_poly.pdbx_strand_id
1 'polypeptide(L)'
;MSFAAQAENAAAGSSASLVAPAEGELAGPTGSDLYLDLSLNGNPQGLVHFGLRGQELWASAATLRQLGFVLPAGVSDPVRLKSLPGLQIKYDAATQSVEINASAEVLRLPTTVVDTSTTIVPKASASPGLLLNYDLYGTQGRGNTSSLNALTELRAFTGSTVLSNTMMSRSTRLPSEGWTHDSVRLDTTLSTSFPEDMLTLRVGDTTTASLPWSRSTRIGGIQLSRNFALQPYRTTTPLPAFLGAAALPSQVELYINGMRQYTGQVPAGPFQLKTVPSINGAGNAQVVLTDAFGRATTLDFSLYDTQRLLEAGLSDWSVDLGMVRKDYGLRSFQYGSDPAASGTWRYGVNNSFTVEAHGEATKGLVKAGVGGAWLLGQSGVLAGAVAHSSYRSEQGSLVNLGYSWRDNHFNFAVEGTRTYGEYRDVASLYGSAPPRGSGRASVGYTTGSFGSFGLSYLYLRYPAQAATRLASVYWFSAIGRSASVNVSLNQNLDNRRERSLYVGFTWALDGKITASTGVQRDGDRTTFSADAQSSIPGEGGIGWRAGLRQGGGQNGGQAEVDYLGRYGRAMAGISVLGDSRYAYAGATGSIAFMGGQPFAARRIDDAFAVVSTDGIAGVPVRLENRDIGTTDSHGMLLVAPLRAYQNNQLSIDPMQLPADVKIERVKTVATPSDRAGTLVRFGITPVNAAALLLADEAGKPLPLGSRVRVNGGTGEPALVGFDGAVYLESLQARNTLEVQTPGGGRCRVSFDYRKEGAGIPQIGPLRCIREGKTP
;
A
#
# COMPACT_ATOMS: atom_id res chain seq x y z
N MET A 1 11.77 21.74 20.47
CA MET A 1 12.79 22.68 19.97
C MET A 1 13.50 22.03 18.80
N SER A 2 13.36 22.68 17.64
CA SER A 2 13.93 22.46 16.30
C SER A 2 14.48 21.08 15.91
N PHE A 3 13.64 20.25 15.28
CA PHE A 3 14.03 19.13 14.41
C PHE A 3 13.52 19.34 12.95
N ALA A 4 13.14 20.57 12.60
CA ALA A 4 12.40 20.89 11.38
C ALA A 4 13.26 21.31 10.17
N ALA A 5 14.57 21.04 10.15
CA ALA A 5 15.49 21.60 9.15
C ALA A 5 16.16 20.59 8.19
N GLN A 6 15.79 19.31 8.18
CA GLN A 6 16.47 18.29 7.35
C GLN A 6 15.61 17.60 6.28
N ALA A 7 14.35 18.03 6.07
CA ALA A 7 13.41 17.33 5.18
C ALA A 7 13.33 17.87 3.74
N GLU A 8 14.12 18.89 3.35
CA GLU A 8 13.92 19.58 2.06
C GLU A 8 14.96 19.25 0.96
N ASN A 9 15.91 18.35 1.18
CA ASN A 9 17.05 18.15 0.25
C ASN A 9 17.04 16.84 -0.57
N ALA A 10 15.95 16.08 -0.60
CA ALA A 10 15.92 14.76 -1.28
C ALA A 10 15.31 14.77 -2.70
N ALA A 11 14.80 15.91 -3.18
CA ALA A 11 14.19 16.03 -4.51
C ALA A 11 14.64 17.30 -5.23
N ALA A 12 15.95 17.51 -5.24
CA ALA A 12 16.63 18.29 -6.26
C ALA A 12 18.02 17.68 -6.35
N GLY A 13 18.47 17.36 -7.56
CA GLY A 13 19.90 17.47 -7.84
C GLY A 13 20.26 18.94 -7.72
N SER A 14 20.25 19.48 -6.50
CA SER A 14 20.86 20.75 -6.21
C SER A 14 22.34 20.45 -6.23
N SER A 15 23.00 21.01 -7.24
CA SER A 15 24.38 21.44 -7.17
C SER A 15 24.57 22.19 -5.85
N ALA A 16 24.84 21.45 -4.78
CA ALA A 16 25.36 22.03 -3.55
C ALA A 16 26.75 22.51 -3.93
N SER A 17 26.86 23.79 -4.30
CA SER A 17 28.14 24.41 -4.58
C SER A 17 29.04 24.13 -3.39
N LEU A 18 30.11 23.36 -3.60
CA LEU A 18 31.22 23.22 -2.68
C LEU A 18 32.00 24.54 -2.64
N VAL A 19 31.32 25.63 -2.28
CA VAL A 19 31.98 26.87 -1.88
C VAL A 19 32.39 26.65 -0.44
N ALA A 20 33.55 26.03 -0.26
CA ALA A 20 34.27 26.11 1.01
C ALA A 20 34.38 27.60 1.40
N PRO A 21 34.22 27.96 2.68
CA PRO A 21 34.31 29.35 3.11
C PRO A 21 35.72 29.88 2.80
N ALA A 22 35.80 30.93 1.99
CA ALA A 22 36.97 31.78 1.70
C ALA A 22 38.30 31.22 2.20
N GLU A 23 38.80 30.20 1.51
CA GLU A 23 40.17 29.73 1.69
C GLU A 23 41.10 30.80 1.09
N GLY A 24 42.17 31.17 1.80
CA GLY A 24 43.05 32.28 1.42
C GLY A 24 43.62 32.14 0.00
N GLU A 25 44.16 33.23 -0.56
CA GLU A 25 44.66 33.34 -1.96
C GLU A 25 45.41 32.08 -2.43
N LEU A 26 44.70 31.19 -3.16
CA LEU A 26 45.27 29.96 -3.71
C LEU A 26 46.18 30.29 -4.90
N ALA A 27 46.02 31.47 -5.49
CA ALA A 27 46.78 32.01 -6.59
C ALA A 27 48.21 32.47 -6.24
N GLY A 28 48.49 32.83 -4.98
CA GLY A 28 49.74 33.50 -4.61
C GLY A 28 49.95 34.84 -5.34
N PRO A 29 51.11 35.52 -5.15
CA PRO A 29 51.29 36.93 -5.53
C PRO A 29 51.31 37.21 -7.05
N THR A 30 51.34 36.18 -7.89
CA THR A 30 51.42 36.31 -9.37
C THR A 30 50.37 35.49 -10.11
N GLY A 31 49.42 34.87 -9.38
CA GLY A 31 48.36 34.06 -9.96
C GLY A 31 47.00 34.77 -10.02
N SER A 32 45.97 34.02 -10.40
CA SER A 32 44.57 34.44 -10.29
C SER A 32 43.73 33.37 -9.60
N ASP A 33 42.84 33.78 -8.70
CA ASP A 33 41.85 32.90 -8.09
C ASP A 33 40.66 32.73 -9.03
N LEU A 34 40.26 31.48 -9.24
CA LEU A 34 39.21 31.08 -10.16
C LEU A 34 38.15 30.28 -9.41
N TYR A 35 36.88 30.53 -9.72
CA TYR A 35 35.77 29.68 -9.31
C TYR A 35 35.29 28.95 -10.54
N LEU A 36 35.62 27.67 -10.64
CA LEU A 36 35.40 26.86 -11.82
C LEU A 36 34.31 25.82 -11.55
N ASP A 37 33.44 25.60 -12.54
CA ASP A 37 32.50 24.49 -12.50
C ASP A 37 33.28 23.18 -12.69
N LEU A 38 33.36 22.37 -11.64
CA LEU A 38 34.17 21.16 -11.60
C LEU A 38 33.33 19.94 -11.97
N SER A 39 33.83 19.14 -12.91
CA SER A 39 33.39 17.75 -13.11
C SER A 39 34.50 16.79 -12.71
N LEU A 40 34.23 15.90 -11.74
CA LEU A 40 35.17 14.88 -11.27
C LEU A 40 34.71 13.51 -11.76
N ASN A 41 35.51 12.84 -12.60
CA ASN A 41 35.17 11.58 -13.27
C ASN A 41 33.79 11.64 -13.97
N GLY A 42 33.48 12.77 -14.60
CA GLY A 42 32.19 13.02 -15.26
C GLY A 42 31.02 13.36 -14.32
N ASN A 43 31.22 13.39 -13.00
CA ASN A 43 30.21 13.79 -12.03
C ASN A 43 30.33 15.31 -11.72
N PRO A 44 29.29 16.13 -11.96
CA PRO A 44 29.33 17.55 -11.63
C PRO A 44 29.43 17.75 -10.11
N GLN A 45 30.41 18.54 -9.68
CA GLN A 45 30.67 18.92 -8.28
C GLN A 45 30.24 20.37 -8.00
N GLY A 46 29.83 21.11 -9.04
CA GLY A 46 29.49 22.53 -8.97
C GLY A 46 30.74 23.41 -8.91
N LEU A 47 30.54 24.66 -8.47
CA LEU A 47 31.59 25.67 -8.41
C LEU A 47 32.59 25.39 -7.27
N VAL A 48 33.86 25.25 -7.63
CA VAL A 48 34.98 25.01 -6.71
C VAL A 48 36.07 26.06 -6.92
N HIS A 49 36.70 26.49 -5.82
CA HIS A 49 37.78 27.48 -5.81
C HIS A 49 39.14 26.84 -6.16
N PHE A 50 39.81 27.39 -7.18
CA PHE A 50 41.15 27.02 -7.61
C PHE A 50 42.05 28.25 -7.73
N GLY A 51 43.35 28.08 -7.50
CA GLY A 51 44.37 29.06 -7.83
C GLY A 51 45.06 28.70 -9.14
N LEU A 52 45.13 29.63 -10.10
CA LEU A 52 45.91 29.47 -11.32
C LEU A 52 47.28 30.13 -11.18
N ARG A 53 48.35 29.32 -11.15
CA ARG A 53 49.75 29.76 -11.08
C ARG A 53 50.52 29.23 -12.28
N GLY A 54 51.02 30.09 -13.17
CA GLY A 54 51.83 29.65 -14.32
C GLY A 54 51.17 28.58 -15.19
N GLN A 55 49.88 28.75 -15.51
CA GLN A 55 49.02 27.79 -16.23
C GLN A 55 48.69 26.48 -15.49
N GLU A 56 48.99 26.39 -14.20
CA GLU A 56 48.68 25.20 -13.41
C GLU A 56 47.65 25.51 -12.34
N LEU A 57 46.71 24.57 -12.18
CA LEU A 57 45.67 24.65 -11.17
C LEU A 57 46.17 24.11 -9.83
N TRP A 58 45.86 24.87 -8.79
CA TRP A 58 46.12 24.58 -7.39
C TRP A 58 44.79 24.57 -6.65
N ALA A 59 44.64 23.65 -5.71
CA ALA A 59 43.48 23.58 -4.82
C ALA A 59 43.96 23.42 -3.40
N SER A 60 43.17 23.84 -2.41
CA SER A 60 43.53 23.57 -1.03
C SER A 60 43.50 22.07 -0.73
N ALA A 61 44.30 21.66 0.26
CA ALA A 61 44.28 20.29 0.74
C ALA A 61 42.93 19.92 1.40
N ALA A 62 42.18 20.91 1.92
CA ALA A 62 40.86 20.70 2.50
C ALA A 62 39.80 20.46 1.41
N THR A 63 39.76 21.30 0.38
CA THR A 63 38.88 21.14 -0.79
C THR A 63 39.12 19.80 -1.49
N LEU A 64 40.37 19.40 -1.71
CA LEU A 64 40.69 18.09 -2.30
C LEU A 64 40.22 16.91 -1.45
N ARG A 65 40.33 16.99 -0.11
CA ARG A 65 39.81 15.95 0.78
C ARG A 65 38.28 15.90 0.76
N GLN A 66 37.60 17.05 0.68
CA GLN A 66 36.14 17.10 0.51
C GLN A 66 35.69 16.47 -0.81
N LEU A 67 36.46 16.66 -1.88
CA LEU A 67 36.27 16.01 -3.18
C LEU A 67 36.66 14.51 -3.19
N GLY A 68 37.11 13.96 -2.06
CA GLY A 68 37.41 12.54 -1.89
C GLY A 68 38.84 12.13 -2.25
N PHE A 69 39.77 13.05 -2.51
CA PHE A 69 41.16 12.71 -2.79
C PHE A 69 41.92 12.20 -1.55
N VAL A 70 42.64 11.09 -1.71
CA VAL A 70 43.56 10.58 -0.70
C VAL A 70 44.92 11.25 -0.88
N LEU A 71 45.23 12.22 -0.01
CA LEU A 71 46.48 12.97 -0.06
C LEU A 71 47.57 12.30 0.82
N PRO A 72 48.83 12.24 0.37
CA PRO A 72 49.95 11.77 1.19
C PRO A 72 50.13 12.59 2.48
N ALA A 73 50.64 11.95 3.54
CA ALA A 73 51.00 12.64 4.78
C ALA A 73 52.13 13.65 4.51
N GLY A 74 51.91 14.93 4.84
CA GLY A 74 52.88 16.01 4.63
C GLY A 74 52.78 16.77 3.31
N VAL A 75 51.69 16.61 2.53
CA VAL A 75 51.45 17.43 1.34
C VAL A 75 51.39 18.92 1.68
N SER A 76 51.99 19.77 0.83
CA SER A 76 51.90 21.23 0.96
C SER A 76 50.48 21.73 0.70
N ASP A 77 50.06 22.79 1.39
CA ASP A 77 48.78 23.47 1.16
C ASP A 77 49.08 24.92 0.71
N PRO A 78 48.64 25.36 -0.50
CA PRO A 78 47.81 24.63 -1.47
C PRO A 78 48.56 23.50 -2.20
N VAL A 79 47.78 22.55 -2.71
CA VAL A 79 48.24 21.37 -3.45
C VAL A 79 48.21 21.67 -4.95
N ARG A 80 49.33 21.40 -5.62
CA ARG A 80 49.40 21.43 -7.09
C ARG A 80 48.67 20.21 -7.66
N LEU A 81 47.62 20.39 -8.46
CA LEU A 81 46.85 19.25 -8.95
C LEU A 81 47.69 18.30 -9.82
N LYS A 82 48.61 18.85 -10.63
CA LYS A 82 49.51 18.08 -11.51
C LYS A 82 50.54 17.24 -10.76
N SER A 83 50.80 17.49 -9.46
CA SER A 83 51.71 16.64 -8.68
C SER A 83 51.06 15.38 -8.13
N LEU A 84 49.73 15.25 -8.24
CA LEU A 84 49.03 14.03 -7.85
C LEU A 84 49.11 13.00 -9.00
N PRO A 85 49.59 11.77 -8.73
CA PRO A 85 49.69 10.74 -9.75
C PRO A 85 48.29 10.28 -10.21
N GLY A 86 48.13 10.03 -11.50
CA GLY A 86 46.89 9.46 -12.05
C GLY A 86 45.73 10.45 -12.28
N LEU A 87 45.99 11.76 -12.25
CA LEU A 87 45.02 12.80 -12.63
C LEU A 87 45.21 13.25 -14.08
N GLN A 88 44.12 13.30 -14.84
CA GLN A 88 44.02 14.03 -16.10
C GLN A 88 43.15 15.26 -15.87
N ILE A 89 43.64 16.43 -16.27
CA ILE A 89 42.98 17.71 -16.01
C ILE A 89 42.78 18.43 -17.33
N LYS A 90 41.54 18.81 -17.62
CA LYS A 90 41.18 19.61 -18.79
C LYS A 90 40.47 20.88 -18.30
N TYR A 91 41.19 21.99 -18.37
CA TYR A 91 40.66 23.31 -18.03
C TYR A 91 40.20 24.03 -19.29
N ASP A 92 38.96 24.52 -19.28
CA ASP A 92 38.39 25.37 -20.33
C ASP A 92 38.04 26.74 -19.75
N ALA A 93 38.80 27.75 -20.20
CA ALA A 93 38.64 29.12 -19.73
C ALA A 93 37.38 29.80 -20.27
N ALA A 94 36.87 29.40 -21.45
CA ALA A 94 35.71 30.04 -22.07
C ALA A 94 34.41 29.66 -21.34
N THR A 95 34.33 28.42 -20.87
CA THR A 95 33.19 27.90 -20.11
C THR A 95 33.40 27.98 -18.60
N GLN A 96 34.55 28.48 -18.13
CA GLN A 96 34.95 28.51 -16.72
C GLN A 96 34.76 27.15 -16.02
N SER A 97 35.16 26.08 -16.70
CA SER A 97 34.97 24.71 -16.22
C SER A 97 36.27 23.93 -16.18
N VAL A 98 36.37 22.99 -15.25
CA VAL A 98 37.49 22.05 -15.18
C VAL A 98 36.96 20.62 -15.09
N GLU A 99 37.47 19.75 -15.96
CA GLU A 99 37.23 18.31 -15.90
C GLU A 99 38.46 17.64 -15.30
N ILE A 100 38.29 16.93 -14.19
CA ILE A 100 39.33 16.14 -13.54
C ILE A 100 38.94 14.68 -13.64
N ASN A 101 39.72 13.88 -14.35
CA ASN A 101 39.60 12.43 -14.40
C ASN A 101 40.72 11.82 -13.55
N ALA A 102 40.39 11.26 -12.38
CA ALA A 102 41.31 10.65 -11.44
C ALA A 102 41.04 9.14 -11.30
N SER A 103 42.09 8.34 -11.15
CA SER A 103 41.96 6.90 -10.94
C SER A 103 41.32 6.57 -9.58
N ALA A 104 40.69 5.39 -9.48
CA ALA A 104 40.05 4.94 -8.23
C ALA A 104 41.02 4.75 -7.06
N GLU A 105 42.34 4.70 -7.31
CA GLU A 105 43.36 4.53 -6.28
C GLU A 105 43.67 5.82 -5.51
N VAL A 106 43.45 6.98 -6.14
CA VAL A 106 43.65 8.32 -5.54
C VAL A 106 42.36 8.92 -4.99
N LEU A 107 41.22 8.26 -5.21
CA LEU A 107 39.90 8.70 -4.76
C LEU A 107 39.27 7.71 -3.77
N ARG A 108 38.87 8.20 -2.60
CA ARG A 108 38.03 7.48 -1.65
C ARG A 108 36.63 8.09 -1.66
N LEU A 109 35.87 7.74 -2.68
CA LEU A 109 34.48 8.19 -2.82
C LEU A 109 33.56 7.41 -1.86
N PRO A 110 32.55 8.06 -1.27
CA PRO A 110 31.49 7.36 -0.54
C PRO A 110 30.71 6.46 -1.49
N THR A 111 30.27 5.29 -1.02
CA THR A 111 29.40 4.41 -1.80
C THR A 111 28.08 5.13 -2.09
N THR A 112 27.75 5.29 -3.36
CA THR A 112 26.47 5.87 -3.77
C THR A 112 25.37 4.83 -3.51
N VAL A 113 24.53 5.07 -2.51
CA VAL A 113 23.38 4.22 -2.24
C VAL A 113 22.20 4.73 -3.08
N VAL A 114 21.85 3.98 -4.11
CA VAL A 114 20.62 4.21 -4.86
C VAL A 114 19.53 3.41 -4.17
N ASP A 115 18.87 4.09 -3.24
CA ASP A 115 17.71 3.54 -2.56
C ASP A 115 16.45 3.85 -3.38
N THR A 116 15.87 2.82 -3.98
CA THR A 116 14.61 2.96 -4.72
C THR A 116 13.40 3.07 -3.79
N SER A 117 13.61 2.98 -2.47
CA SER A 117 12.57 2.98 -1.43
C SER A 117 12.52 4.25 -0.59
N THR A 118 12.98 5.42 -1.08
CA THR A 118 12.85 6.69 -0.36
C THR A 118 11.39 7.04 -0.11
N THR A 119 10.89 6.66 1.07
CA THR A 119 9.50 6.81 1.45
C THR A 119 9.26 8.10 2.20
N ILE A 120 8.64 9.07 1.53
CA ILE A 120 7.93 10.14 2.22
C ILE A 120 6.71 9.50 2.87
N VAL A 121 6.65 9.50 4.21
CA VAL A 121 5.47 9.01 4.93
C VAL A 121 4.33 9.99 4.65
N PRO A 122 3.28 9.58 3.92
CA PRO A 122 2.20 10.50 3.60
C PRO A 122 1.40 10.80 4.86
N LYS A 123 1.01 12.07 5.03
CA LYS A 123 0.22 12.49 6.19
C LYS A 123 -1.20 11.96 6.06
N ALA A 124 -1.59 11.06 6.96
CA ALA A 124 -2.94 10.52 6.98
C ALA A 124 -3.97 11.59 7.33
N SER A 125 -5.16 11.49 6.73
CA SER A 125 -6.32 12.32 7.04
C SER A 125 -7.54 11.45 7.34
N ALA A 126 -8.39 11.91 8.24
CA ALA A 126 -9.74 11.38 8.38
C ALA A 126 -10.67 12.49 8.83
N SER A 127 -11.91 12.41 8.38
CA SER A 127 -12.99 13.29 8.82
C SER A 127 -13.94 12.52 9.75
N PRO A 128 -14.61 13.17 10.70
CA PRO A 128 -15.60 12.49 11.53
C PRO A 128 -16.71 11.85 10.70
N GLY A 129 -17.10 10.63 11.07
CA GLY A 129 -18.20 9.94 10.40
C GLY A 129 -18.66 8.68 11.13
N LEU A 130 -19.80 8.17 10.68
CA LEU A 130 -20.39 6.90 11.12
C LEU A 130 -20.51 5.96 9.93
N LEU A 131 -20.42 4.67 10.18
CA LEU A 131 -20.56 3.64 9.17
C LEU A 131 -21.23 2.39 9.75
N LEU A 132 -22.17 1.83 9.02
CA LEU A 132 -22.82 0.56 9.32
C LEU A 132 -22.52 -0.42 8.18
N ASN A 133 -21.67 -1.42 8.40
CA ASN A 133 -21.58 -2.58 7.50
C ASN A 133 -22.64 -3.59 7.90
N TYR A 134 -23.24 -4.24 6.91
CA TYR A 134 -24.17 -5.35 7.12
C TYR A 134 -23.83 -6.54 6.20
N ASP A 135 -24.04 -7.72 6.73
CA ASP A 135 -24.04 -8.99 6.01
C ASP A 135 -25.24 -9.80 6.50
N LEU A 136 -26.21 -9.97 5.60
CA LEU A 136 -27.48 -10.62 5.85
C LEU A 136 -27.49 -11.93 5.08
N TYR A 137 -27.84 -13.03 5.74
CA TYR A 137 -27.89 -14.35 5.13
C TYR A 137 -29.07 -15.15 5.64
N GLY A 138 -29.93 -15.58 4.72
CA GLY A 138 -31.12 -16.39 4.99
C GLY A 138 -31.04 -17.76 4.34
N THR A 139 -31.56 -18.78 5.02
CA THR A 139 -31.71 -20.13 4.48
C THR A 139 -33.12 -20.68 4.73
N GLN A 140 -33.59 -21.49 3.80
CA GLN A 140 -34.84 -22.23 3.88
C GLN A 140 -34.57 -23.67 3.46
N GLY A 141 -34.71 -24.62 4.39
CA GLY A 141 -34.46 -26.04 4.20
C GLY A 141 -35.71 -26.91 4.20
N ARG A 142 -35.50 -28.23 4.09
CA ARG A 142 -36.53 -29.26 4.19
C ARG A 142 -37.18 -29.25 5.59
N GLY A 143 -38.49 -29.50 5.67
CA GLY A 143 -39.23 -29.53 6.94
C GLY A 143 -39.57 -28.15 7.52
N ASN A 144 -39.51 -27.09 6.70
CA ASN A 144 -39.72 -25.70 7.11
C ASN A 144 -38.67 -25.18 8.11
N THR A 145 -37.49 -25.78 8.12
CA THR A 145 -36.33 -25.27 8.85
C THR A 145 -35.83 -24.01 8.15
N SER A 146 -35.77 -22.89 8.85
CA SER A 146 -35.35 -21.61 8.29
C SER A 146 -34.33 -20.94 9.20
N SER A 147 -33.40 -20.18 8.63
CA SER A 147 -32.56 -19.28 9.43
C SER A 147 -32.40 -17.93 8.76
N LEU A 148 -32.33 -16.88 9.55
CA LEU A 148 -31.97 -15.53 9.13
C LEU A 148 -30.85 -15.06 10.05
N ASN A 149 -29.71 -14.72 9.48
CA ASN A 149 -28.53 -14.30 10.21
C ASN A 149 -28.14 -12.91 9.73
N ALA A 150 -27.73 -12.05 10.65
CA ALA A 150 -27.24 -10.72 10.38
C ALA A 150 -25.94 -10.50 11.15
N LEU A 151 -24.86 -10.19 10.44
CA LEU A 151 -23.63 -9.68 11.01
C LEU A 151 -23.56 -8.19 10.72
N THR A 152 -23.55 -7.36 11.76
CA THR A 152 -23.47 -5.91 11.63
C THR A 152 -22.20 -5.38 12.29
N GLU A 153 -21.63 -4.34 11.69
CA GLU A 153 -20.54 -3.57 12.28
C GLU A 153 -20.96 -2.11 12.29
N LEU A 154 -21.11 -1.52 13.49
CA LEU A 154 -21.22 -0.09 13.65
C LEU A 154 -19.84 0.49 13.94
N ARG A 155 -19.42 1.46 13.14
CA ARG A 155 -18.13 2.13 13.24
C ARG A 155 -18.32 3.64 13.36
N ALA A 156 -17.66 4.24 14.33
CA ALA A 156 -17.52 5.68 14.46
C ALA A 156 -16.03 6.02 14.38
N PHE A 157 -15.66 7.04 13.60
CA PHE A 157 -14.25 7.37 13.42
C PHE A 157 -14.06 8.88 13.38
N THR A 158 -12.89 9.33 13.83
CA THR A 158 -12.44 10.72 13.79
C THR A 158 -10.93 10.78 13.92
N GLY A 159 -10.26 11.56 13.06
CA GLY A 159 -8.80 11.68 13.05
C GLY A 159 -8.08 10.34 12.92
N SER A 160 -7.32 9.94 13.91
CA SER A 160 -6.61 8.64 13.95
C SER A 160 -7.30 7.58 14.82
N THR A 161 -8.53 7.85 15.26
CA THR A 161 -9.27 7.01 16.21
C THR A 161 -10.52 6.43 15.58
N VAL A 162 -10.73 5.13 15.80
CA VAL A 162 -11.86 4.36 15.30
C VAL A 162 -12.46 3.55 16.44
N LEU A 163 -13.73 3.78 16.73
CA LEU A 163 -14.55 2.92 17.57
C LEU A 163 -15.36 1.98 16.68
N SER A 164 -15.29 0.68 16.93
CA SER A 164 -16.07 -0.33 16.22
C SER A 164 -16.80 -1.24 17.19
N ASN A 165 -18.02 -1.62 16.82
CA ASN A 165 -18.82 -2.62 17.52
C ASN A 165 -19.41 -3.61 16.50
N THR A 166 -19.21 -4.89 16.75
CA THR A 166 -19.74 -5.97 15.91
C THR A 166 -20.80 -6.77 16.66
N MET A 167 -21.89 -7.11 15.96
CA MET A 167 -23.01 -7.86 16.52
C MET A 167 -23.46 -8.92 15.53
N MET A 168 -23.82 -10.09 16.06
CA MET A 168 -24.36 -11.20 15.29
C MET A 168 -25.75 -11.55 15.82
N SER A 169 -26.75 -11.33 14.99
CA SER A 169 -28.15 -11.67 15.27
C SER A 169 -28.56 -12.88 14.45
N ARG A 170 -29.19 -13.85 15.10
CA ARG A 170 -29.62 -15.12 14.50
C ARG A 170 -31.09 -15.32 14.83
N SER A 171 -31.87 -15.65 13.81
CA SER A 171 -33.25 -16.06 13.93
C SER A 171 -33.38 -17.42 13.29
N THR A 172 -33.79 -18.43 14.04
CA THR A 172 -33.90 -19.81 13.55
C THR A 172 -35.30 -20.35 13.78
N ARG A 173 -35.79 -21.15 12.84
CA ARG A 173 -37.04 -21.88 12.95
C ARG A 173 -36.74 -23.35 12.69
N LEU A 174 -37.06 -24.21 13.66
CA LEU A 174 -36.95 -25.66 13.52
C LEU A 174 -38.29 -26.28 13.13
N PRO A 175 -38.31 -27.51 12.58
CA PRO A 175 -39.55 -28.24 12.33
C PRO A 175 -40.31 -28.40 13.65
N SER A 176 -41.59 -28.06 13.67
CA SER A 176 -42.48 -28.08 14.85
C SER A 176 -42.22 -27.03 15.96
N GLU A 177 -41.27 -26.12 15.77
CA GLU A 177 -41.03 -24.99 16.70
C GLU A 177 -41.32 -23.63 16.03
N GLY A 178 -41.51 -22.60 16.87
CA GLY A 178 -41.60 -21.21 16.45
C GLY A 178 -40.23 -20.63 16.09
N TRP A 179 -40.20 -19.33 15.75
CA TRP A 179 -38.95 -18.61 15.56
C TRP A 179 -38.28 -18.35 16.90
N THR A 180 -37.03 -18.76 17.05
CA THR A 180 -36.14 -18.40 18.15
C THR A 180 -35.19 -17.32 17.67
N HIS A 181 -35.00 -16.29 18.48
CA HIS A 181 -34.09 -15.17 18.18
C HIS A 181 -33.00 -15.09 19.24
N ASP A 182 -31.77 -14.91 18.78
CA ASP A 182 -30.60 -14.67 19.61
C ASP A 182 -29.77 -13.54 19.01
N SER A 183 -29.15 -12.72 19.86
CA SER A 183 -28.25 -11.67 19.40
C SER A 183 -27.07 -11.56 20.34
N VAL A 184 -25.88 -11.77 19.78
CA VAL A 184 -24.63 -11.80 20.53
C VAL A 184 -23.72 -10.68 20.06
N ARG A 185 -23.24 -9.87 21.00
CA ARG A 185 -22.17 -8.91 20.77
C ARG A 185 -20.85 -9.67 20.62
N LEU A 186 -20.17 -9.41 19.50
CA LEU A 186 -18.88 -10.00 19.19
C LEU A 186 -17.75 -9.18 19.81
N ASP A 187 -17.36 -8.07 19.17
CA ASP A 187 -16.25 -7.22 19.58
C ASP A 187 -16.67 -5.78 19.74
N THR A 188 -16.10 -5.09 20.73
CA THR A 188 -16.14 -3.64 20.86
C THR A 188 -14.72 -3.14 21.07
N THR A 189 -14.22 -2.34 20.14
CA THR A 189 -12.81 -1.94 20.13
C THR A 189 -12.68 -0.46 19.77
N LEU A 190 -11.98 0.28 20.61
CA LEU A 190 -11.46 1.61 20.31
C LEU A 190 -10.00 1.47 19.87
N SER A 191 -9.67 1.86 18.65
CA SER A 191 -8.32 1.79 18.08
C SER A 191 -7.83 3.19 17.75
N THR A 192 -6.62 3.54 18.21
CA THR A 192 -5.94 4.78 17.85
C THR A 192 -4.58 4.45 17.24
N SER A 193 -4.34 4.97 16.04
CA SER A 193 -3.12 4.72 15.26
C SER A 193 -2.20 5.95 15.24
N PHE A 194 -0.90 5.72 15.38
CA PHE A 194 0.16 6.73 15.36
C PHE A 194 1.13 6.41 14.22
N PRO A 195 0.89 6.92 13.00
CA PRO A 195 1.63 6.49 11.82
C PRO A 195 3.13 6.83 11.86
N GLU A 196 3.51 7.98 12.42
CA GLU A 196 4.91 8.41 12.52
C GLU A 196 5.75 7.42 13.34
N ASP A 197 5.18 6.95 14.45
CA ASP A 197 5.79 5.98 15.35
C ASP A 197 5.46 4.52 14.98
N MET A 198 4.65 4.27 13.95
CA MET A 198 4.09 2.95 13.62
C MET A 198 3.49 2.25 14.84
N LEU A 199 2.75 2.95 15.70
CA LEU A 199 2.11 2.37 16.89
C LEU A 199 0.60 2.31 16.73
N THR A 200 -0.01 1.25 17.22
CA THR A 200 -1.47 1.18 17.38
C THR A 200 -1.80 0.80 18.82
N LEU A 201 -2.63 1.63 19.46
CA LEU A 201 -3.24 1.38 20.76
C LEU A 201 -4.67 0.89 20.53
N ARG A 202 -5.01 -0.29 21.05
CA ARG A 202 -6.38 -0.83 21.05
C ARG A 202 -6.87 -1.00 22.47
N VAL A 203 -8.09 -0.57 22.73
CA VAL A 203 -8.79 -0.70 24.01
C VAL A 203 -10.14 -1.36 23.78
N GLY A 204 -10.46 -2.41 24.54
CA GLY A 204 -11.66 -3.22 24.36
C GLY A 204 -11.33 -4.65 23.93
N ASP A 205 -12.21 -5.27 23.15
CA ASP A 205 -11.98 -6.61 22.62
C ASP A 205 -10.89 -6.60 21.55
N THR A 206 -9.88 -7.45 21.69
CA THR A 206 -8.80 -7.61 20.72
C THR A 206 -8.23 -9.03 20.80
N THR A 207 -7.35 -9.39 19.87
CA THR A 207 -6.58 -10.63 19.91
C THR A 207 -5.11 -10.31 20.16
N THR A 208 -4.49 -11.02 21.10
CA THR A 208 -3.06 -10.87 21.38
C THR A 208 -2.22 -11.24 20.17
N ALA A 209 -1.03 -10.65 20.05
CA ALA A 209 -0.08 -11.06 19.03
C ALA A 209 0.40 -12.50 19.26
N SER A 210 0.91 -13.12 18.20
CA SER A 210 1.47 -14.47 18.26
C SER A 210 2.62 -14.65 17.28
N LEU A 211 3.45 -15.65 17.55
CA LEU A 211 4.55 -16.11 16.71
C LEU A 211 4.15 -17.44 16.06
N PRO A 212 4.87 -17.92 15.03
CA PRO A 212 4.58 -19.21 14.40
C PRO A 212 4.51 -20.41 15.36
N TRP A 213 5.17 -20.30 16.52
CA TRP A 213 5.24 -21.32 17.57
C TRP A 213 4.41 -20.98 18.83
N SER A 214 3.67 -19.87 18.83
CA SER A 214 2.73 -19.50 19.90
C SER A 214 1.30 -19.34 19.37
N ARG A 215 0.34 -19.08 20.26
CA ARG A 215 -1.09 -18.97 19.90
C ARG A 215 -1.64 -17.63 20.35
N SER A 216 -2.46 -17.00 19.53
CA SER A 216 -3.19 -15.79 19.89
C SER A 216 -4.36 -16.12 20.82
N THR A 217 -4.60 -15.28 21.83
CA THR A 217 -5.79 -15.35 22.69
C THR A 217 -6.66 -14.12 22.48
N ARG A 218 -7.99 -14.29 22.45
CA ARG A 218 -8.91 -13.16 22.42
C ARG A 218 -9.12 -12.62 23.83
N ILE A 219 -8.93 -11.32 24.03
CA ILE A 219 -9.02 -10.65 25.33
C ILE A 219 -9.91 -9.42 25.23
N GLY A 220 -10.55 -9.03 26.34
CA GLY A 220 -11.04 -7.68 26.56
C GLY A 220 -10.05 -6.91 27.43
N GLY A 221 -9.40 -5.88 26.90
CA GLY A 221 -8.33 -5.18 27.59
C GLY A 221 -7.64 -4.10 26.76
N ILE A 222 -6.33 -3.97 26.93
CA ILE A 222 -5.48 -2.99 26.27
C ILE A 222 -4.38 -3.73 25.50
N GLN A 223 -4.17 -3.34 24.25
CA GLN A 223 -3.06 -3.79 23.42
C GLN A 223 -2.32 -2.56 22.90
N LEU A 224 -1.01 -2.51 23.13
CA LEU A 224 -0.11 -1.58 22.48
C LEU A 224 0.83 -2.38 21.59
N SER A 225 0.87 -2.06 20.30
CA SER A 225 1.63 -2.84 19.33
C SER A 225 2.33 -1.95 18.31
N ARG A 226 3.48 -2.43 17.84
CA ARG A 226 4.08 -1.97 16.60
C ARG A 226 3.21 -2.42 15.43
N ASN A 227 2.90 -1.50 14.53
CA ASN A 227 2.07 -1.73 13.37
C ASN A 227 2.71 -1.10 12.13
N PHE A 228 3.47 -1.91 11.39
CA PHE A 228 4.11 -1.47 10.15
C PHE A 228 3.11 -1.20 9.02
N ALA A 229 1.85 -1.68 9.12
CA ALA A 229 0.82 -1.36 8.15
C ALA A 229 0.43 0.13 8.15
N LEU A 230 0.83 0.90 9.18
CA LEU A 230 0.69 2.36 9.19
C LEU A 230 1.67 3.06 8.24
N GLN A 231 2.71 2.38 7.77
CA GLN A 231 3.65 2.85 6.76
C GLN A 231 3.83 1.79 5.65
N PRO A 232 2.84 1.58 4.77
CA PRO A 232 2.85 0.48 3.80
C PRO A 232 4.03 0.49 2.81
N TYR A 233 4.59 1.67 2.54
CA TYR A 233 5.74 1.80 1.64
C TYR A 233 7.06 1.43 2.32
N ARG A 234 7.08 1.31 3.65
CA ARG A 234 8.28 0.95 4.40
C ARG A 234 8.57 -0.53 4.22
N THR A 235 9.76 -0.84 3.74
CA THR A 235 10.24 -2.21 3.70
C THR A 235 10.46 -2.72 5.12
N THR A 236 9.94 -3.90 5.44
CA THR A 236 10.13 -4.55 6.75
C THR A 236 10.98 -5.81 6.67
N THR A 237 11.21 -6.34 5.47
CA THR A 237 12.04 -7.51 5.24
C THR A 237 13.44 -7.10 4.78
N PRO A 238 14.48 -7.89 5.07
CA PRO A 238 15.81 -7.63 4.54
C PRO A 238 15.82 -7.60 3.01
N LEU A 239 16.26 -6.49 2.41
CA LEU A 239 16.43 -6.39 0.96
C LEU A 239 17.78 -6.95 0.52
N PRO A 240 17.84 -7.63 -0.64
CA PRO A 240 19.12 -7.91 -1.28
C PRO A 240 19.79 -6.58 -1.65
N ALA A 241 21.07 -6.48 -1.34
CA ALA A 241 21.92 -5.35 -1.74
C ALA A 241 22.81 -5.78 -2.91
N PHE A 242 22.73 -5.06 -4.02
CA PHE A 242 23.60 -5.29 -5.17
C PHE A 242 24.72 -4.25 -5.15
N LEU A 243 25.94 -4.71 -4.86
CA LEU A 243 27.13 -3.89 -4.75
C LEU A 243 27.92 -3.96 -6.05
N GLY A 244 28.31 -2.81 -6.60
CA GLY A 244 29.13 -2.72 -7.81
C GLY A 244 30.01 -1.46 -7.79
N ALA A 245 30.85 -1.30 -8.81
CA ALA A 245 31.60 -0.08 -9.04
C ALA A 245 31.56 0.29 -10.53
N ALA A 246 31.30 1.56 -10.83
CA ALA A 246 31.33 2.09 -12.18
C ALA A 246 32.57 2.97 -12.37
N ALA A 247 33.34 2.75 -13.44
CA ALA A 247 34.52 3.56 -13.73
C ALA A 247 34.16 4.96 -14.31
N LEU A 248 32.97 5.07 -14.90
CA LEU A 248 32.43 6.27 -15.55
C LEU A 248 30.95 6.40 -15.18
N PRO A 249 30.33 7.58 -15.33
CA PRO A 249 28.89 7.73 -15.24
C PRO A 249 28.23 6.74 -16.19
N SER A 250 27.42 5.85 -15.63
CA SER A 250 26.87 4.69 -16.35
C SER A 250 25.38 4.59 -16.09
N GLN A 251 24.65 4.11 -17.09
CA GLN A 251 23.28 3.65 -16.89
C GLN A 251 23.32 2.29 -16.19
N VAL A 252 22.54 2.13 -15.13
CA VAL A 252 22.37 0.86 -14.44
C VAL A 252 20.97 0.31 -14.68
N GLU A 253 20.90 -0.94 -15.11
CA GLU A 253 19.66 -1.71 -15.22
C GLU A 253 19.73 -2.93 -14.31
N LEU A 254 18.65 -3.21 -13.56
CA LEU A 254 18.52 -4.43 -12.78
C LEU A 254 17.47 -5.33 -13.40
N TYR A 255 17.85 -6.56 -13.71
CA TYR A 255 16.96 -7.62 -14.16
C TYR A 255 16.83 -8.66 -13.05
N ILE A 256 15.61 -9.08 -12.72
CA ILE A 256 15.36 -10.22 -11.82
C ILE A 256 14.56 -11.26 -12.61
N ASN A 257 15.08 -12.49 -12.69
CA ASN A 257 14.53 -13.57 -13.53
C ASN A 257 14.24 -13.11 -14.97
N GLY A 258 15.12 -12.27 -15.55
CA GLY A 258 15.00 -11.74 -16.90
C GLY A 258 14.02 -10.56 -17.07
N MET A 259 13.31 -10.15 -16.02
CA MET A 259 12.43 -8.97 -16.05
C MET A 259 13.15 -7.74 -15.50
N ARG A 260 13.20 -6.64 -16.27
CA ARG A 260 13.79 -5.38 -15.83
C ARG A 260 12.99 -4.77 -14.68
N GLN A 261 13.58 -4.71 -13.50
CA GLN A 261 13.01 -4.16 -12.27
C GLN A 261 13.33 -2.68 -12.09
N TYR A 262 14.51 -2.24 -12.54
CA TYR A 262 14.98 -0.87 -12.35
C TYR A 262 15.82 -0.41 -13.54
N THR A 263 15.76 0.89 -13.82
CA THR A 263 16.67 1.60 -14.72
C THR A 263 16.98 2.98 -14.11
N GLY A 264 18.25 3.36 -14.09
CA GLY A 264 18.69 4.64 -13.56
C GLY A 264 20.11 4.97 -14.00
N GLN A 265 20.64 6.11 -13.55
CA GLN A 265 22.04 6.47 -13.75
C GLN A 265 22.79 6.38 -12.42
N VAL A 266 24.01 5.87 -12.47
CA VAL A 266 24.94 5.86 -11.33
C VAL A 266 26.18 6.70 -11.67
N PRO A 267 26.65 7.53 -10.73
CA PRO A 267 27.91 8.25 -10.90
C PRO A 267 29.10 7.29 -10.94
N ALA A 268 30.24 7.77 -11.43
CA ALA A 268 31.49 7.02 -11.31
C ALA A 268 31.84 6.78 -9.82
N GLY A 269 32.17 5.54 -9.45
CA GLY A 269 32.49 5.12 -8.08
C GLY A 269 31.76 3.84 -7.64
N PRO A 270 31.97 3.40 -6.39
CA PRO A 270 31.21 2.30 -5.80
C PRO A 270 29.74 2.71 -5.63
N PHE A 271 28.83 1.80 -5.96
CA PHE A 271 27.39 2.00 -5.78
C PHE A 271 26.75 0.77 -5.15
N GLN A 272 25.61 1.00 -4.47
CA GLN A 272 24.76 -0.02 -3.90
C GLN A 272 23.33 0.20 -4.36
N LEU A 273 22.72 -0.80 -5.01
CA LEU A 273 21.30 -0.80 -5.32
C LEU A 273 20.53 -1.57 -4.25
N LYS A 274 19.49 -0.95 -3.68
CA LYS A 274 18.48 -1.62 -2.86
C LYS A 274 17.14 -1.54 -3.59
N THR A 275 16.54 -2.68 -3.87
CA THR A 275 15.24 -2.77 -4.56
C THR A 275 14.38 -3.81 -3.88
N VAL A 276 13.05 -3.59 -3.84
CA VAL A 276 12.08 -4.58 -3.32
C VAL A 276 11.84 -5.63 -4.41
N PRO A 277 12.34 -6.87 -4.26
CA PRO A 277 12.05 -7.92 -5.23
C PRO A 277 10.57 -8.35 -5.12
N SER A 278 9.98 -8.76 -6.25
CA SER A 278 8.61 -9.33 -6.31
C SER A 278 8.59 -10.86 -6.26
N ILE A 279 9.71 -11.49 -5.87
CA ILE A 279 9.89 -12.95 -5.87
C ILE A 279 9.93 -13.49 -4.45
N ASN A 280 9.58 -14.77 -4.25
CA ASN A 280 9.61 -15.43 -2.94
C ASN A 280 10.32 -16.78 -3.07
N GLY A 281 11.51 -16.91 -2.50
CA GLY A 281 12.45 -18.01 -2.74
C GLY A 281 13.69 -17.57 -3.53
N ALA A 282 14.40 -18.54 -4.10
CA ALA A 282 15.60 -18.33 -4.90
C ALA A 282 15.27 -17.68 -6.24
N GLY A 283 16.13 -16.76 -6.67
CA GLY A 283 16.08 -16.14 -8.00
C GLY A 283 17.45 -15.65 -8.42
N ASN A 284 17.56 -15.26 -9.70
CA ASN A 284 18.76 -14.64 -10.23
C ASN A 284 18.50 -13.16 -10.51
N ALA A 285 19.41 -12.31 -10.07
CA ALA A 285 19.48 -10.91 -10.41
C ALA A 285 20.68 -10.66 -11.32
N GLN A 286 20.52 -9.78 -12.28
CA GLN A 286 21.56 -9.37 -13.20
C GLN A 286 21.58 -7.85 -13.26
N VAL A 287 22.71 -7.25 -12.90
CA VAL A 287 22.93 -5.81 -12.99
C VAL A 287 23.73 -5.54 -14.24
N VAL A 288 23.14 -4.81 -15.19
CA VAL A 288 23.78 -4.39 -16.43
C VAL A 288 24.18 -2.92 -16.30
N LEU A 289 25.47 -2.65 -16.36
CA LEU A 289 26.05 -1.31 -16.35
C LEU A 289 26.46 -0.94 -17.77
N THR A 290 25.82 0.07 -18.35
CA THR A 290 26.17 0.60 -19.67
C THR A 290 26.88 1.93 -19.50
N ASP A 291 28.15 1.99 -19.87
CA ASP A 291 28.92 3.24 -19.80
C ASP A 291 28.53 4.24 -20.90
N ALA A 292 29.04 5.47 -20.82
CA ALA A 292 28.80 6.51 -21.81
C ALA A 292 29.27 6.16 -23.25
N PHE A 293 30.11 5.13 -23.41
CA PHE A 293 30.57 4.63 -24.71
C PHE A 293 29.73 3.46 -25.22
N GLY A 294 28.66 3.09 -24.51
CA GLY A 294 27.76 1.99 -24.86
C GLY A 294 28.30 0.59 -24.53
N ARG A 295 29.39 0.49 -23.75
CA ARG A 295 29.91 -0.81 -23.30
C ARG A 295 29.09 -1.29 -22.10
N ALA A 296 28.49 -2.46 -22.24
CA ALA A 296 27.72 -3.10 -21.18
C ALA A 296 28.60 -4.07 -20.36
N THR A 297 28.66 -3.89 -19.04
CA THR A 297 29.23 -4.83 -18.07
C THR A 297 28.11 -5.47 -17.28
N THR A 298 28.09 -6.79 -17.21
CA THR A 298 27.02 -7.54 -16.56
C THR A 298 27.54 -8.20 -15.28
N LEU A 299 26.85 -7.97 -14.17
CA LEU A 299 27.13 -8.57 -12.87
C LEU A 299 25.96 -9.45 -12.44
N ASP A 300 26.19 -10.75 -12.34
CA ASP A 300 25.17 -11.70 -11.92
C ASP A 300 25.22 -11.91 -10.40
N PHE A 301 24.06 -11.78 -9.76
CA PHE A 301 23.83 -12.01 -8.34
C PHE A 301 22.78 -13.09 -8.16
N SER A 302 23.03 -14.05 -7.29
CA SER A 302 22.01 -15.01 -6.89
C SER A 302 21.40 -14.58 -5.55
N LEU A 303 20.08 -14.58 -5.45
CA LEU A 303 19.35 -14.04 -4.29
C LEU A 303 18.30 -15.02 -3.77
N TYR A 304 17.90 -14.85 -2.51
CA TYR A 304 16.80 -15.60 -1.88
C TYR A 304 15.97 -14.63 -1.03
N ASP A 305 14.69 -14.44 -1.38
CA ASP A 305 13.78 -13.55 -0.63
C ASP A 305 12.82 -14.36 0.28
N THR A 306 12.50 -13.80 1.45
CA THR A 306 11.61 -14.40 2.44
C THR A 306 10.92 -13.37 3.33
N GLN A 307 9.64 -13.60 3.62
CA GLN A 307 8.85 -12.77 4.53
C GLN A 307 8.98 -13.18 6.01
N ARG A 308 9.81 -14.19 6.33
CA ARG A 308 9.97 -14.71 7.70
C ARG A 308 10.87 -13.83 8.57
N LEU A 309 11.75 -13.05 7.96
CA LEU A 309 12.75 -12.22 8.62
C LEU A 309 12.29 -10.77 8.72
N LEU A 310 12.87 -10.06 9.67
CA LEU A 310 12.73 -8.64 9.89
C LEU A 310 14.05 -7.95 9.50
N GLU A 311 13.98 -6.81 8.81
CA GLU A 311 15.15 -6.02 8.42
C GLU A 311 16.03 -5.68 9.63
N ALA A 312 17.35 -5.62 9.44
CA ALA A 312 18.30 -5.27 10.49
C ALA A 312 17.92 -3.97 11.21
N GLY A 313 17.83 -4.03 12.54
CA GLY A 313 17.49 -2.89 13.41
C GLY A 313 15.99 -2.64 13.59
N LEU A 314 15.11 -3.31 12.83
CA LEU A 314 13.66 -3.21 13.06
C LEU A 314 13.23 -4.09 14.23
N SER A 315 12.23 -3.61 14.97
CA SER A 315 11.64 -4.27 16.13
C SER A 315 10.12 -4.33 15.96
N ASP A 316 9.57 -5.54 15.98
CA ASP A 316 8.14 -5.85 15.89
C ASP A 316 7.68 -6.38 17.24
N TRP A 317 6.71 -5.73 17.88
CA TRP A 317 6.30 -6.11 19.23
C TRP A 317 4.85 -5.81 19.53
N SER A 318 4.31 -6.52 20.52
CA SER A 318 2.99 -6.29 21.10
C SER A 318 3.05 -6.57 22.59
N VAL A 319 2.41 -5.69 23.36
CA VAL A 319 2.15 -5.87 24.79
C VAL A 319 0.64 -5.82 24.99
N ASP A 320 0.13 -6.88 25.58
CA ASP A 320 -1.28 -7.17 25.71
C ASP A 320 -1.63 -7.41 27.18
N LEU A 321 -2.66 -6.74 27.70
CA LEU A 321 -3.15 -6.92 29.07
C LEU A 321 -4.68 -6.91 29.07
N GLY A 322 -5.32 -7.95 29.60
CA GLY A 322 -6.77 -8.00 29.66
C GLY A 322 -7.33 -9.27 30.25
N MET A 323 -8.64 -9.44 30.14
CA MET A 323 -9.36 -10.66 30.56
C MET A 323 -9.66 -11.51 29.34
N VAL A 324 -9.43 -12.82 29.41
CA VAL A 324 -9.71 -13.73 28.28
C VAL A 324 -11.19 -13.74 27.93
N ARG A 325 -11.54 -13.52 26.66
CA ARG A 325 -12.90 -13.60 26.15
C ARG A 325 -13.34 -15.06 26.06
N LYS A 326 -14.42 -15.42 26.75
CA LYS A 326 -15.04 -16.75 26.73
C LYS A 326 -16.28 -16.76 25.86
N ASP A 327 -16.66 -17.95 25.37
CA ASP A 327 -17.93 -18.21 24.69
C ASP A 327 -18.22 -17.19 23.57
N TYR A 328 -17.18 -16.88 22.78
CA TYR A 328 -17.25 -15.91 21.69
C TYR A 328 -18.26 -16.37 20.64
N GLY A 329 -19.21 -15.49 20.29
CA GLY A 329 -20.33 -15.82 19.40
C GLY A 329 -21.45 -16.65 20.03
N LEU A 330 -21.38 -16.93 21.34
CA LEU A 330 -22.44 -17.61 22.10
C LEU A 330 -23.03 -16.72 23.21
N ARG A 331 -22.19 -15.96 23.94
CA ARG A 331 -22.65 -15.04 25.00
C ARG A 331 -21.98 -13.69 24.92
N SER A 332 -22.76 -12.63 25.09
CA SER A 332 -22.27 -11.25 25.16
C SER A 332 -21.49 -11.00 26.46
N PHE A 333 -20.36 -10.30 26.38
CA PHE A 333 -19.57 -9.81 27.53
C PHE A 333 -19.10 -10.85 28.56
N GLN A 334 -18.91 -12.10 28.14
CA GLN A 334 -18.38 -13.14 29.01
C GLN A 334 -16.85 -13.17 28.97
N TYR A 335 -16.23 -12.84 30.10
CA TYR A 335 -14.78 -12.79 30.28
C TYR A 335 -14.32 -13.72 31.42
N GLY A 336 -13.05 -14.13 31.36
CA GLY A 336 -12.37 -14.81 32.45
C GLY A 336 -12.30 -13.93 33.71
N SER A 337 -12.14 -14.56 34.87
CA SER A 337 -11.98 -13.86 36.15
C SER A 337 -10.54 -13.43 36.41
N ASP A 338 -9.58 -14.11 35.78
CA ASP A 338 -8.17 -13.90 36.03
C ASP A 338 -7.56 -13.06 34.90
N PRO A 339 -6.84 -11.97 35.23
CA PRO A 339 -6.16 -11.16 34.22
C PRO A 339 -5.08 -11.98 33.52
N ALA A 340 -4.89 -11.72 32.24
CA ALA A 340 -3.86 -12.30 31.41
C ALA A 340 -3.01 -11.17 30.80
N ALA A 341 -1.70 -11.38 30.80
CA ALA A 341 -0.74 -10.56 30.10
C ALA A 341 -0.04 -11.39 29.03
N SER A 342 0.21 -10.82 27.87
CA SER A 342 1.03 -11.41 26.81
C SER A 342 1.99 -10.37 26.25
N GLY A 343 3.21 -10.81 25.94
CA GLY A 343 4.22 -10.00 25.29
C GLY A 343 4.82 -10.79 24.14
N THR A 344 4.86 -10.19 22.95
CA THR A 344 5.52 -10.75 21.78
C THR A 344 6.55 -9.76 21.27
N TRP A 345 7.74 -10.24 20.91
CA TRP A 345 8.82 -9.41 20.40
C TRP A 345 9.60 -10.16 19.32
N ARG A 346 9.90 -9.48 18.22
CA ARG A 346 10.78 -9.94 17.15
C ARG A 346 11.75 -8.81 16.83
N TYR A 347 13.00 -9.14 16.59
CA TYR A 347 14.04 -8.16 16.31
C TYR A 347 14.99 -8.66 15.22
N GLY A 348 15.16 -7.85 14.17
CA GLY A 348 16.13 -8.11 13.11
C GLY A 348 17.53 -7.79 13.61
N VAL A 349 18.26 -8.81 14.08
CA VAL A 349 19.65 -8.64 14.57
C VAL A 349 20.57 -8.24 13.41
N ASN A 350 20.37 -8.87 12.27
CA ASN A 350 20.99 -8.52 10.99
C ASN A 350 20.09 -9.02 9.84
N ASN A 351 20.46 -8.73 8.60
CA ASN A 351 19.67 -9.09 7.41
C ASN A 351 19.55 -10.61 7.14
N SER A 352 20.23 -11.45 7.92
CA SER A 352 20.16 -12.91 7.84
C SER A 352 19.54 -13.57 9.07
N PHE A 353 19.38 -12.87 10.20
CA PHE A 353 18.93 -13.45 11.45
C PHE A 353 17.95 -12.54 12.20
N THR A 354 16.77 -13.07 12.50
CA THR A 354 15.76 -12.44 13.34
C THR A 354 15.55 -13.29 14.59
N VAL A 355 15.68 -12.66 15.75
CA VAL A 355 15.38 -13.30 17.04
C VAL A 355 13.93 -13.02 17.42
N GLU A 356 13.28 -13.98 18.06
CA GLU A 356 11.90 -13.90 18.50
C GLU A 356 11.80 -14.29 19.98
N ALA A 357 10.94 -13.62 20.72
CA ALA A 357 10.65 -13.92 22.11
C ALA A 357 9.16 -13.73 22.37
N HIS A 358 8.61 -14.56 23.25
CA HIS A 358 7.20 -14.44 23.61
C HIS A 358 6.94 -15.00 25.00
N GLY A 359 6.13 -14.26 25.76
CA GLY A 359 5.75 -14.60 27.12
C GLY A 359 4.26 -14.39 27.35
N GLU A 360 3.69 -15.22 28.22
CA GLU A 360 2.31 -15.09 28.67
C GLU A 360 2.23 -15.39 30.16
N ALA A 361 1.37 -14.68 30.87
CA ALA A 361 1.12 -14.91 32.28
C ALA A 361 -0.37 -14.72 32.62
N THR A 362 -0.90 -15.61 33.44
CA THR A 362 -2.21 -15.45 34.11
C THR A 362 -2.17 -16.18 35.44
N LYS A 363 -3.27 -16.21 36.19
CA LYS A 363 -3.28 -16.81 37.54
C LYS A 363 -2.86 -18.28 37.51
N GLY A 364 -1.71 -18.55 38.11
CA GLY A 364 -1.12 -19.88 38.23
C GLY A 364 -0.47 -20.42 36.96
N LEU A 365 -0.42 -19.67 35.86
CA LEU A 365 0.28 -20.01 34.62
C LEU A 365 1.34 -18.94 34.29
N VAL A 366 2.57 -19.39 34.03
CA VAL A 366 3.60 -18.57 33.40
C VAL A 366 4.21 -19.35 32.25
N LYS A 367 4.34 -18.70 31.10
CA LYS A 367 4.97 -19.24 29.89
C LYS A 367 5.98 -18.23 29.37
N ALA A 368 7.15 -18.72 28.96
CA ALA A 368 8.13 -17.95 28.22
C ALA A 368 8.81 -18.81 27.16
N GLY A 369 9.16 -18.22 26.04
CA GLY A 369 9.89 -18.88 24.98
C GLY A 369 10.70 -17.92 24.15
N VAL A 370 11.68 -18.49 23.44
CA VAL A 370 12.56 -17.81 22.51
C VAL A 370 12.69 -18.64 21.25
N GLY A 371 12.87 -17.95 20.13
CA GLY A 371 13.09 -18.56 18.84
C GLY A 371 13.83 -17.64 17.91
N GLY A 372 13.94 -18.05 16.66
CA GLY A 372 14.52 -17.22 15.62
C GLY A 372 14.37 -17.85 14.25
N ALA A 373 14.56 -17.02 13.24
CA ALA A 373 14.66 -17.40 11.85
C ALA A 373 16.02 -16.96 11.31
N TRP A 374 16.66 -17.84 10.54
CA TRP A 374 17.97 -17.65 9.94
C TRP A 374 17.90 -17.95 8.44
N LEU A 375 18.23 -16.94 7.63
CA LEU A 375 18.53 -17.08 6.21
C LEU A 375 19.91 -17.73 6.02
N LEU A 376 19.93 -18.94 5.48
CA LEU A 376 21.15 -19.70 5.19
C LEU A 376 21.64 -19.39 3.76
N GLY A 377 21.76 -18.10 3.44
CA GLY A 377 22.02 -17.63 2.08
C GLY A 377 20.97 -18.14 1.10
N GLN A 378 21.40 -18.83 0.05
CA GLN A 378 20.51 -19.45 -0.96
C GLN A 378 19.98 -20.82 -0.54
N SER A 379 20.44 -21.35 0.59
CA SER A 379 20.01 -22.66 1.09
C SER A 379 18.70 -22.58 1.88
N GLY A 380 17.95 -21.49 1.77
CA GLY A 380 16.64 -21.34 2.38
C GLY A 380 16.68 -20.78 3.80
N VAL A 381 15.58 -20.98 4.53
CA VAL A 381 15.37 -20.40 5.85
C VAL A 381 15.18 -21.51 6.87
N LEU A 382 16.06 -21.54 7.87
CA LEU A 382 15.92 -22.36 9.06
C LEU A 382 15.26 -21.53 10.15
N ALA A 383 14.38 -22.15 10.93
CA ALA A 383 13.84 -21.52 12.11
C ALA A 383 13.62 -22.54 13.21
N GLY A 384 13.72 -22.07 14.44
CA GLY A 384 13.49 -22.89 15.60
C GLY A 384 13.05 -22.05 16.78
N ALA A 385 12.32 -22.68 17.68
CA ALA A 385 11.90 -22.07 18.93
C ALA A 385 11.77 -23.11 20.04
N VAL A 386 11.99 -22.64 21.25
CA VAL A 386 11.76 -23.39 22.48
C VAL A 386 10.94 -22.54 23.44
N ALA A 387 9.97 -23.15 24.09
CA ALA A 387 9.19 -22.49 25.12
C ALA A 387 9.00 -23.41 26.32
N HIS A 388 8.86 -22.81 27.49
CA HIS A 388 8.60 -23.48 28.74
C HIS A 388 7.35 -22.88 29.39
N SER A 389 6.54 -23.71 30.02
CA SER A 389 5.35 -23.29 30.75
C SER A 389 5.25 -24.02 32.08
N SER A 390 4.83 -23.29 33.11
CA SER A 390 4.49 -23.84 34.43
C SER A 390 3.06 -23.48 34.79
N TYR A 391 2.23 -24.47 35.08
CA TYR A 391 0.85 -24.30 35.54
C TYR A 391 0.58 -25.10 36.81
N ARG A 392 0.30 -24.43 37.94
CA ARG A 392 -0.01 -25.10 39.23
C ARG A 392 0.95 -26.25 39.57
N SER A 393 2.26 -26.01 39.43
CA SER A 393 3.37 -26.97 39.63
C SER A 393 3.54 -28.04 38.56
N GLU A 394 2.69 -28.12 37.54
CA GLU A 394 2.93 -28.91 36.35
C GLU A 394 3.81 -28.14 35.37
N GLN A 395 4.82 -28.80 34.81
CA GLN A 395 5.74 -28.21 33.84
C GLN A 395 5.54 -28.83 32.48
N GLY A 396 5.75 -28.02 31.45
CA GLY A 396 5.78 -28.48 30.07
C GLY A 396 6.67 -27.62 29.21
N SER A 397 7.02 -28.14 28.04
CA SER A 397 7.89 -27.44 27.10
C SER A 397 7.45 -27.69 25.66
N LEU A 398 7.74 -26.74 24.79
CA LEU A 398 7.46 -26.79 23.36
C LEU A 398 8.77 -26.65 22.61
N VAL A 399 8.93 -27.45 21.57
CA VAL A 399 10.01 -27.33 20.58
C VAL A 399 9.37 -27.20 19.20
N ASN A 400 9.72 -26.14 18.48
CA ASN A 400 9.36 -25.95 17.08
C ASN A 400 10.65 -25.91 16.24
N LEU A 401 10.63 -26.59 15.10
CA LEU A 401 11.69 -26.56 14.09
C LEU A 401 11.06 -26.50 12.72
N GLY A 402 11.61 -25.68 11.83
CA GLY A 402 11.17 -25.63 10.45
C GLY A 402 12.26 -25.19 9.49
N TYR A 403 12.21 -25.71 8.28
CA TYR A 403 13.11 -25.38 7.20
C TYR A 403 12.33 -25.26 5.91
N SER A 404 12.57 -24.18 5.16
CA SER A 404 11.92 -23.94 3.88
C SER A 404 12.92 -23.47 2.84
N TRP A 405 12.91 -24.12 1.69
CA TRP A 405 13.72 -23.79 0.53
C TRP A 405 12.87 -23.87 -0.74
N ARG A 406 13.04 -22.92 -1.65
CA ARG A 406 12.32 -22.87 -2.92
C ARG A 406 13.18 -22.26 -3.99
N ASP A 407 13.14 -22.81 -5.20
CA ASP A 407 13.61 -22.20 -6.44
C ASP A 407 12.48 -22.20 -7.51
N ASN A 408 12.83 -21.92 -8.77
CA ASN A 408 11.88 -21.86 -9.89
C ASN A 408 11.23 -23.20 -10.26
N HIS A 409 11.86 -24.33 -9.92
CA HIS A 409 11.43 -25.70 -10.23
C HIS A 409 11.07 -26.50 -8.98
N PHE A 410 11.87 -26.41 -7.93
CA PHE A 410 11.73 -27.20 -6.71
C PHE A 410 11.23 -26.35 -5.56
N ASN A 411 10.33 -26.92 -4.76
CA ASN A 411 9.99 -26.38 -3.45
C ASN A 411 10.08 -27.48 -2.39
N PHE A 412 10.65 -27.15 -1.25
CA PHE A 412 10.81 -28.02 -0.11
C PHE A 412 10.47 -27.24 1.16
N ALA A 413 9.57 -27.78 1.97
CA ALA A 413 9.29 -27.21 3.29
C ALA A 413 9.01 -28.32 4.29
N VAL A 414 9.61 -28.24 5.45
CA VAL A 414 9.35 -29.13 6.59
C VAL A 414 9.20 -28.27 7.84
N GLU A 415 8.22 -28.58 8.66
CA GLU A 415 7.96 -27.89 9.92
C GLU A 415 7.35 -28.85 10.92
N GLY A 416 7.76 -28.78 12.17
CA GLY A 416 7.28 -29.62 13.24
C GLY A 416 7.27 -28.88 14.57
N THR A 417 6.18 -29.05 15.31
CA THR A 417 6.03 -28.60 16.69
C THR A 417 5.75 -29.80 17.56
N ARG A 418 6.44 -29.90 18.69
CA ARG A 418 6.20 -30.96 19.68
C ARG A 418 6.14 -30.37 21.06
N THR A 419 5.14 -30.81 21.83
CA THR A 419 5.01 -30.43 23.23
C THR A 419 5.36 -31.63 24.12
N TYR A 420 5.98 -31.34 25.25
CA TYR A 420 6.46 -32.30 26.25
C TYR A 420 5.90 -31.90 27.62
N GLY A 421 5.66 -32.90 28.47
CA GLY A 421 4.99 -32.68 29.76
C GLY A 421 3.59 -32.10 29.59
N GLU A 422 3.16 -31.31 30.57
CA GLU A 422 1.87 -30.62 30.57
C GLU A 422 2.04 -29.18 30.10
N TYR A 423 2.43 -29.02 28.82
CA TYR A 423 2.63 -27.70 28.23
C TYR A 423 1.30 -26.95 28.10
N ARG A 424 1.23 -25.76 28.68
CA ARG A 424 0.05 -24.90 28.69
C ARG A 424 0.40 -23.47 28.31
N ASP A 425 -0.55 -22.81 27.66
CA ASP A 425 -0.56 -21.37 27.39
C ASP A 425 -1.90 -20.78 27.83
N VAL A 426 -2.09 -19.46 27.77
CA VAL A 426 -3.32 -18.82 28.24
C VAL A 426 -4.53 -19.35 27.45
N ALA A 427 -4.40 -19.54 26.14
CA ALA A 427 -5.45 -20.09 25.29
C ALA A 427 -5.91 -21.49 25.73
N SER A 428 -5.01 -22.30 26.29
CA SER A 428 -5.32 -23.67 26.73
C SER A 428 -6.16 -23.74 28.00
N LEU A 429 -6.16 -22.69 28.82
CA LEU A 429 -6.96 -22.63 30.05
C LEU A 429 -8.44 -22.33 29.79
N TYR A 430 -8.74 -21.73 28.65
CA TYR A 430 -10.09 -21.30 28.26
C TYR A 430 -10.58 -21.97 26.97
N GLY A 431 -9.82 -22.93 26.45
CA GLY A 431 -10.07 -23.60 25.18
C GLY A 431 -9.35 -24.93 25.10
N SER A 432 -9.00 -25.35 23.89
CA SER A 432 -8.34 -26.64 23.69
C SER A 432 -6.85 -26.59 24.03
N ALA A 433 -6.37 -27.66 24.66
CA ALA A 433 -4.95 -27.89 24.90
C ALA A 433 -4.18 -27.92 23.56
N PRO A 434 -2.93 -27.44 23.54
CA PRO A 434 -2.11 -27.48 22.35
C PRO A 434 -1.86 -28.94 21.89
N PRO A 435 -1.67 -29.18 20.58
CA PRO A 435 -1.31 -30.50 20.09
C PRO A 435 -0.05 -31.05 20.80
N ARG A 436 -0.06 -32.35 21.12
CA ARG A 436 1.16 -33.08 21.56
C ARG A 436 2.24 -33.09 20.49
N GLY A 437 1.82 -33.13 19.23
CA GLY A 437 2.69 -32.81 18.13
C GLY A 437 1.92 -32.49 16.86
N SER A 438 2.47 -31.60 16.06
CA SER A 438 2.02 -31.29 14.72
C SER A 438 3.22 -31.17 13.81
N GLY A 439 3.05 -31.49 12.54
CA GLY A 439 4.11 -31.30 11.56
C GLY A 439 3.61 -31.41 10.14
N ARG A 440 4.28 -30.72 9.24
CA ARG A 440 4.03 -30.77 7.81
C ARG A 440 5.36 -30.93 7.07
N ALA A 441 5.37 -31.73 6.02
CA ALA A 441 6.45 -31.80 5.06
C ALA A 441 5.84 -31.72 3.65
N SER A 442 6.44 -30.94 2.77
CA SER A 442 6.01 -30.83 1.39
C SER A 442 7.20 -30.72 0.46
N VAL A 443 7.11 -31.43 -0.66
CA VAL A 443 8.04 -31.35 -1.78
C VAL A 443 7.22 -31.10 -3.03
N GLY A 444 7.64 -30.18 -3.88
CA GLY A 444 7.02 -29.96 -5.17
C GLY A 444 8.06 -29.73 -6.25
N TYR A 445 7.72 -30.14 -7.47
CA TYR A 445 8.53 -30.01 -8.65
C TYR A 445 7.68 -29.51 -9.82
N THR A 446 8.03 -28.36 -10.37
CA THR A 446 7.34 -27.71 -11.50
C THR A 446 8.21 -27.78 -12.74
N THR A 447 7.66 -28.40 -13.79
CA THR A 447 8.26 -28.45 -15.13
C THR A 447 7.39 -27.69 -16.12
N GLY A 448 8.01 -27.04 -17.10
CA GLY A 448 7.32 -26.24 -18.11
C GLY A 448 6.41 -27.04 -19.04
N SER A 449 6.68 -28.34 -19.24
CA SER A 449 5.95 -29.18 -20.21
C SER A 449 4.93 -30.13 -19.58
N PHE A 450 5.24 -30.72 -18.41
CA PHE A 450 4.36 -31.70 -17.75
C PHE A 450 3.62 -31.14 -16.53
N GLY A 451 3.82 -29.86 -16.19
CA GLY A 451 3.16 -29.19 -15.07
C GLY A 451 3.86 -29.39 -13.72
N SER A 452 3.10 -29.25 -12.64
CA SER A 452 3.59 -29.30 -11.26
C SER A 452 3.20 -30.60 -10.57
N PHE A 453 4.18 -31.30 -10.05
CA PHE A 453 4.03 -32.45 -9.17
C PHE A 453 4.28 -32.01 -7.73
N GLY A 454 3.65 -32.69 -6.79
CA GLY A 454 4.12 -32.60 -5.42
C GLY A 454 3.57 -33.65 -4.49
N LEU A 455 4.21 -33.69 -3.34
CA LEU A 455 4.01 -34.62 -2.26
C LEU A 455 3.87 -33.79 -0.98
N SER A 456 2.89 -34.10 -0.16
CA SER A 456 2.73 -33.51 1.16
C SER A 456 2.46 -34.58 2.21
N TYR A 457 2.93 -34.32 3.43
CA TYR A 457 2.71 -35.14 4.60
C TYR A 457 2.29 -34.22 5.74
N LEU A 458 1.22 -34.57 6.44
CA LEU A 458 0.70 -33.86 7.61
C LEU A 458 0.59 -34.85 8.76
N TYR A 459 1.14 -34.47 9.91
CA TYR A 459 1.03 -35.18 11.18
C TYR A 459 0.35 -34.26 12.19
N LEU A 460 -0.65 -34.76 12.91
CA LEU A 460 -1.32 -34.04 13.98
C LEU A 460 -1.73 -35.00 15.09
N ARG A 461 -1.47 -34.62 16.34
CA ARG A 461 -1.90 -35.40 17.50
C ARG A 461 -2.29 -34.46 18.64
N TYR A 462 -3.56 -34.41 18.99
CA TYR A 462 -4.03 -33.73 20.20
C TYR A 462 -3.92 -34.62 21.45
N PRO A 463 -3.92 -34.02 22.66
CA PRO A 463 -4.11 -34.79 23.88
C PRO A 463 -5.40 -35.63 23.82
N ALA A 464 -5.34 -36.86 24.35
CA ALA A 464 -6.44 -37.83 24.35
C ALA A 464 -6.98 -38.26 22.96
N GLN A 465 -6.38 -37.82 21.85
CA GLN A 465 -6.74 -38.25 20.50
C GLN A 465 -5.65 -39.12 19.86
N ALA A 466 -6.07 -40.01 18.96
CA ALA A 466 -5.13 -40.73 18.11
C ALA A 466 -4.37 -39.75 17.20
N ALA A 467 -3.17 -40.15 16.77
CA ALA A 467 -2.48 -39.39 15.75
C ALA A 467 -3.22 -39.52 14.41
N THR A 468 -3.26 -38.42 13.66
CA THR A 468 -3.71 -38.39 12.27
C THR A 468 -2.53 -38.08 11.38
N ARG A 469 -2.26 -38.98 10.44
CA ARG A 469 -1.20 -38.89 9.45
C ARG A 469 -1.80 -38.91 8.05
N LEU A 470 -1.66 -37.81 7.31
CA LEU A 470 -2.18 -37.69 5.96
C LEU A 470 -1.01 -37.51 4.99
N ALA A 471 -0.92 -38.40 4.00
CA ALA A 471 0.00 -38.26 2.88
C ALA A 471 -0.80 -37.93 1.62
N SER A 472 -0.35 -36.92 0.88
CA SER A 472 -1.04 -36.47 -0.34
C SER A 472 -0.05 -36.38 -1.49
N VAL A 473 -0.45 -36.87 -2.65
CA VAL A 473 0.25 -36.68 -3.92
C VAL A 473 -0.64 -35.83 -4.80
N TYR A 474 -0.08 -34.81 -5.45
CA TYR A 474 -0.81 -33.97 -6.38
C TYR A 474 -0.04 -33.79 -7.67
N TRP A 475 -0.76 -33.70 -8.77
CA TRP A 475 -0.25 -33.34 -10.09
C TRP A 475 -1.21 -32.34 -10.71
N PHE A 476 -0.66 -31.28 -11.26
CA PHE A 476 -1.39 -30.23 -11.96
C PHE A 476 -0.71 -29.95 -13.28
N SER A 477 -1.45 -29.89 -14.37
CA SER A 477 -0.91 -29.52 -15.68
C SER A 477 -1.85 -28.57 -16.39
N ALA A 478 -1.32 -27.45 -16.88
CA ALA A 478 -2.02 -26.57 -17.79
C ALA A 478 -1.92 -27.13 -19.21
N ILE A 479 -3.04 -27.31 -19.88
CA ILE A 479 -3.12 -27.76 -21.27
C ILE A 479 -3.45 -26.53 -22.12
N GLY A 480 -2.44 -26.00 -22.82
CA GLY A 480 -2.58 -24.76 -23.57
C GLY A 480 -2.83 -23.56 -22.66
N ARG A 481 -3.68 -22.61 -23.11
CA ARG A 481 -3.99 -21.37 -22.36
C ARG A 481 -5.34 -21.40 -21.65
N SER A 482 -6.18 -22.37 -21.95
CA SER A 482 -7.60 -22.39 -21.55
C SER A 482 -8.01 -23.64 -20.78
N ALA A 483 -7.16 -24.66 -20.66
CA ALA A 483 -7.52 -25.89 -19.98
C ALA A 483 -6.49 -26.27 -18.90
N SER A 484 -6.93 -26.97 -17.87
CA SER A 484 -6.04 -27.57 -16.88
C SER A 484 -6.60 -28.89 -16.35
N VAL A 485 -5.68 -29.74 -15.93
CA VAL A 485 -5.97 -31.03 -15.31
C VAL A 485 -5.33 -31.05 -13.95
N ASN A 486 -6.06 -31.53 -12.96
CA ASN A 486 -5.54 -31.69 -11.62
C ASN A 486 -5.90 -33.08 -11.09
N VAL A 487 -4.90 -33.78 -10.59
CA VAL A 487 -5.03 -35.10 -9.98
C VAL A 487 -4.51 -35.01 -8.57
N SER A 488 -5.27 -35.48 -7.59
CA SER A 488 -4.80 -35.59 -6.21
C SER A 488 -5.20 -36.91 -5.59
N LEU A 489 -4.27 -37.48 -4.83
CA LEU A 489 -4.46 -38.70 -4.06
C LEU A 489 -4.10 -38.39 -2.62
N ASN A 490 -5.08 -38.43 -1.72
CA ASN A 490 -4.86 -38.27 -0.29
C ASN A 490 -5.10 -39.62 0.42
N GLN A 491 -4.23 -39.95 1.36
CA GLN A 491 -4.27 -41.19 2.13
C GLN A 491 -4.08 -40.89 3.61
N ASN A 492 -5.05 -41.29 4.44
CA ASN A 492 -4.82 -41.41 5.87
C ASN A 492 -3.97 -42.66 6.15
N LEU A 493 -2.78 -42.48 6.71
CA LEU A 493 -1.86 -43.58 7.03
C LEU A 493 -2.29 -44.37 8.27
N ASP A 494 -3.17 -43.80 9.10
CA ASP A 494 -3.75 -44.46 10.27
C ASP A 494 -5.00 -45.27 9.92
N ASN A 495 -5.73 -44.88 8.86
CA ASN A 495 -6.89 -45.61 8.36
C ASN A 495 -6.83 -45.80 6.83
N ARG A 496 -6.48 -47.02 6.39
CA ARG A 496 -6.37 -47.34 4.96
C ARG A 496 -7.69 -47.18 4.18
N ARG A 497 -8.84 -47.24 4.85
CA ARG A 497 -10.16 -47.03 4.21
C ARG A 497 -10.43 -45.55 3.91
N GLU A 498 -9.72 -44.64 4.56
CA GLU A 498 -9.79 -43.20 4.32
C GLU A 498 -8.76 -42.79 3.25
N ARG A 499 -9.08 -43.14 2.01
CA ARG A 499 -8.34 -42.77 0.80
C ARG A 499 -9.24 -41.94 -0.09
N SER A 500 -8.76 -40.80 -0.58
CA SER A 500 -9.47 -40.00 -1.59
C SER A 500 -8.62 -39.82 -2.85
N LEU A 501 -9.18 -40.16 -4.01
CA LEU A 501 -8.61 -39.87 -5.32
C LEU A 501 -9.52 -38.87 -6.03
N TYR A 502 -8.97 -37.76 -6.50
CA TYR A 502 -9.66 -36.77 -7.30
C TYR A 502 -8.95 -36.60 -8.64
N VAL A 503 -9.72 -36.56 -9.72
CA VAL A 503 -9.27 -36.17 -11.05
C VAL A 503 -10.23 -35.11 -11.56
N GLY A 504 -9.73 -33.91 -11.79
CA GLY A 504 -10.50 -32.76 -12.27
C GLY A 504 -9.93 -32.23 -13.57
N PHE A 505 -10.84 -31.78 -14.44
CA PHE A 505 -10.55 -31.08 -15.68
C PHE A 505 -11.28 -29.74 -15.62
N THR A 506 -10.58 -28.66 -15.93
CA THR A 506 -11.14 -27.31 -15.94
C THR A 506 -10.85 -26.65 -17.29
N TRP A 507 -11.86 -25.97 -17.85
CA TRP A 507 -11.81 -25.27 -19.13
C TRP A 507 -12.33 -23.83 -18.96
N ALA A 508 -11.49 -22.84 -19.22
CA ALA A 508 -11.85 -21.44 -19.37
C ALA A 508 -12.28 -21.18 -20.82
N LEU A 509 -13.57 -20.99 -21.07
CA LEU A 509 -14.16 -20.93 -22.41
C LEU A 509 -13.92 -19.57 -23.09
N ASP A 510 -14.17 -18.47 -22.38
CA ASP A 510 -14.12 -17.11 -22.92
C ASP A 510 -13.48 -16.09 -21.94
N GLY A 511 -12.73 -16.58 -20.96
CA GLY A 511 -12.11 -15.78 -19.90
C GLY A 511 -13.07 -15.29 -18.80
N LYS A 512 -14.38 -15.47 -18.97
CA LYS A 512 -15.40 -15.20 -17.93
C LYS A 512 -16.03 -16.49 -17.41
N ILE A 513 -16.28 -17.42 -18.32
CA ILE A 513 -16.92 -18.71 -18.03
C ILE A 513 -15.85 -19.78 -17.84
N THR A 514 -15.92 -20.46 -16.69
CA THR A 514 -15.13 -21.64 -16.39
C THR A 514 -16.06 -22.84 -16.26
N ALA A 515 -15.82 -23.88 -17.05
CA ALA A 515 -16.47 -25.18 -16.90
C ALA A 515 -15.47 -26.16 -16.29
N SER A 516 -15.92 -27.02 -15.38
CA SER A 516 -15.10 -28.09 -14.83
C SER A 516 -15.88 -29.39 -14.75
N THR A 517 -15.16 -30.48 -14.86
CA THR A 517 -15.68 -31.82 -14.57
C THR A 517 -14.68 -32.56 -13.71
N GLY A 518 -15.18 -33.41 -12.82
CA GLY A 518 -14.31 -34.16 -11.94
C GLY A 518 -14.90 -35.51 -11.56
N VAL A 519 -14.01 -36.42 -11.19
CA VAL A 519 -14.36 -37.66 -10.52
C VAL A 519 -13.60 -37.73 -9.20
N GLN A 520 -14.33 -37.99 -8.13
CA GLN A 520 -13.79 -38.20 -6.80
C GLN A 520 -14.17 -39.59 -6.30
N ARG A 521 -13.19 -40.36 -5.82
CA ARG A 521 -13.39 -41.63 -5.12
C ARG A 521 -12.94 -41.46 -3.68
N ASP A 522 -13.88 -41.39 -2.74
CA ASP A 522 -13.62 -41.34 -1.30
C ASP A 522 -13.94 -42.70 -0.67
N GLY A 523 -12.91 -43.48 -0.37
CA GLY A 523 -13.05 -44.88 0.04
C GLY A 523 -13.81 -45.68 -1.03
N ASP A 524 -15.02 -46.13 -0.67
CA ASP A 524 -15.90 -46.89 -1.57
C ASP A 524 -16.90 -46.04 -2.36
N ARG A 525 -16.96 -44.73 -2.10
CA ARG A 525 -17.91 -43.83 -2.74
C ARG A 525 -17.27 -43.15 -3.94
N THR A 526 -17.91 -43.23 -5.10
CA THR A 526 -17.51 -42.46 -6.30
C THR A 526 -18.55 -41.40 -6.57
N THR A 527 -18.08 -40.17 -6.77
CA THR A 527 -18.89 -39.02 -7.13
C THR A 527 -18.32 -38.40 -8.41
N PHE A 528 -19.18 -38.16 -9.39
CA PHE A 528 -18.90 -37.40 -10.58
C PHE A 528 -19.48 -36.00 -10.41
N SER A 529 -18.74 -34.99 -10.83
CA SER A 529 -19.18 -33.60 -10.82
C SER A 529 -19.01 -32.95 -12.18
N ALA A 530 -19.91 -32.04 -12.50
CA ALA A 530 -19.82 -31.14 -13.62
C ALA A 530 -20.32 -29.78 -13.17
N ASP A 531 -19.50 -28.75 -13.29
CA ASP A 531 -19.79 -27.41 -12.82
C ASP A 531 -19.49 -26.39 -13.94
N ALA A 532 -20.30 -25.35 -14.03
CA ALA A 532 -20.08 -24.21 -14.91
C ALA A 532 -20.34 -22.94 -14.11
N GLN A 533 -19.47 -21.95 -14.24
CA GLN A 533 -19.61 -20.68 -13.54
C GLN A 533 -19.11 -19.52 -14.38
N SER A 534 -19.75 -18.37 -14.22
CA SER A 534 -19.27 -17.07 -14.70
C SER A 534 -18.96 -16.21 -13.49
N SER A 535 -17.72 -15.71 -13.42
CA SER A 535 -17.32 -14.79 -12.35
C SER A 535 -17.99 -13.42 -12.52
N ILE A 536 -18.20 -12.72 -11.40
CA ILE A 536 -18.69 -11.34 -11.41
C ILE A 536 -17.57 -10.41 -11.88
N PRO A 537 -17.81 -9.48 -12.82
CA PRO A 537 -16.82 -8.47 -13.19
C PRO A 537 -16.48 -7.53 -12.02
N GLY A 538 -15.22 -7.10 -11.91
CA GLY A 538 -14.77 -6.21 -10.82
C GLY A 538 -15.50 -4.84 -10.78
N GLU A 539 -15.96 -4.35 -11.93
CA GLU A 539 -16.72 -3.09 -12.04
C GLU A 539 -18.16 -3.24 -11.52
N GLY A 540 -18.66 -4.46 -11.39
CA GLY A 540 -20.05 -4.78 -11.07
C GLY A 540 -20.71 -5.58 -12.19
N GLY A 541 -21.85 -6.20 -11.88
CA GLY A 541 -22.59 -7.04 -12.82
C GLY A 541 -23.14 -8.30 -12.18
N ILE A 542 -23.42 -9.30 -13.02
CA ILE A 542 -24.00 -10.59 -12.61
C ILE A 542 -22.96 -11.69 -12.78
N GLY A 543 -22.83 -12.53 -11.77
CA GLY A 543 -22.13 -13.82 -11.81
C GLY A 543 -23.13 -14.94 -11.54
N TRP A 544 -22.77 -16.15 -11.93
CA TRP A 544 -23.60 -17.32 -11.68
C TRP A 544 -22.75 -18.57 -11.60
N ARG A 545 -23.26 -19.59 -10.91
CA ARG A 545 -22.70 -20.93 -10.89
C ARG A 545 -23.82 -21.95 -10.97
N ALA A 546 -23.57 -23.02 -11.70
CA ALA A 546 -24.43 -24.18 -11.79
C ALA A 546 -23.57 -25.43 -11.70
N GLY A 547 -23.96 -26.40 -10.90
CA GLY A 547 -23.20 -27.61 -10.66
C GLY A 547 -24.09 -28.81 -10.51
N LEU A 548 -23.66 -29.94 -11.05
CA LEU A 548 -24.32 -31.24 -10.93
C LEU A 548 -23.37 -32.22 -10.27
N ARG A 549 -23.92 -33.08 -9.42
CA ARG A 549 -23.19 -34.18 -8.78
C ARG A 549 -23.99 -35.47 -8.87
N GLN A 550 -23.29 -36.57 -9.12
CA GLN A 550 -23.89 -37.89 -9.24
C GLN A 550 -22.98 -38.95 -8.60
N GLY A 551 -23.57 -39.88 -7.85
CA GLY A 551 -22.85 -40.94 -7.14
C GLY A 551 -22.58 -40.60 -5.66
N GLY A 552 -22.09 -41.60 -4.92
CA GLY A 552 -21.69 -41.42 -3.51
C GLY A 552 -22.80 -41.00 -2.54
N GLY A 553 -24.08 -41.07 -2.95
CA GLY A 553 -25.23 -40.56 -2.19
C GLY A 553 -25.46 -39.05 -2.35
N GLN A 554 -24.73 -38.36 -3.23
CA GLN A 554 -24.81 -36.91 -3.46
C GLN A 554 -25.45 -36.55 -4.81
N ASN A 555 -26.50 -37.28 -5.19
CA ASN A 555 -27.19 -37.00 -6.45
C ASN A 555 -27.94 -35.66 -6.40
N GLY A 556 -27.71 -34.81 -7.39
CA GLY A 556 -28.47 -33.59 -7.59
C GLY A 556 -27.61 -32.45 -8.12
N GLY A 557 -27.90 -31.23 -7.71
CA GLY A 557 -27.22 -30.05 -8.20
C GLY A 557 -27.42 -28.80 -7.36
N GLN A 558 -26.68 -27.77 -7.74
CA GLN A 558 -26.70 -26.46 -7.13
C GLN A 558 -26.75 -25.40 -8.22
N ALA A 559 -27.44 -24.29 -7.95
CA ALA A 559 -27.44 -23.12 -8.80
C ALA A 559 -27.45 -21.87 -7.92
N GLU A 560 -26.63 -20.88 -8.28
CA GLU A 560 -26.54 -19.61 -7.57
C GLU A 560 -26.33 -18.48 -8.58
N VAL A 561 -26.94 -17.35 -8.28
CA VAL A 561 -26.78 -16.09 -9.00
C VAL A 561 -26.31 -15.04 -8.01
N ASP A 562 -25.27 -14.32 -8.40
CA ASP A 562 -24.70 -13.22 -7.67
C ASP A 562 -24.86 -11.93 -8.46
N TYR A 563 -25.22 -10.85 -7.77
CA TYR A 563 -25.29 -9.51 -8.33
C TYR A 563 -24.43 -8.55 -7.51
N LEU A 564 -23.46 -7.91 -8.15
CA LEU A 564 -22.64 -6.84 -7.57
C LEU A 564 -23.06 -5.50 -8.15
N GLY A 565 -23.84 -4.74 -7.38
CA GLY A 565 -24.24 -3.38 -7.72
C GLY A 565 -23.27 -2.33 -7.19
N ARG A 566 -23.60 -1.06 -7.40
CA ARG A 566 -22.84 0.08 -6.84
C ARG A 566 -23.02 0.25 -5.31
N TYR A 567 -24.13 -0.26 -4.78
CA TYR A 567 -24.55 -0.09 -3.37
C TYR A 567 -24.44 -1.36 -2.52
N GLY A 568 -23.94 -2.47 -3.06
CA GLY A 568 -23.89 -3.74 -2.34
C GLY A 568 -23.80 -4.95 -3.27
N ARG A 569 -23.74 -6.13 -2.67
CA ARG A 569 -23.84 -7.43 -3.34
C ARG A 569 -25.06 -8.15 -2.81
N ALA A 570 -25.81 -8.78 -3.71
CA ALA A 570 -26.87 -9.72 -3.37
C ALA A 570 -26.59 -11.06 -4.03
N MET A 571 -26.96 -12.15 -3.37
CA MET A 571 -26.83 -13.50 -3.91
C MET A 571 -28.07 -14.33 -3.56
N ALA A 572 -28.43 -15.25 -4.44
CA ALA A 572 -29.49 -16.21 -4.19
C ALA A 572 -29.15 -17.54 -4.86
N GLY A 573 -29.43 -18.64 -4.18
CA GLY A 573 -29.12 -19.96 -4.68
C GLY A 573 -30.00 -21.06 -4.10
N ILE A 574 -29.92 -22.20 -4.75
CA ILE A 574 -30.57 -23.44 -4.36
C ILE A 574 -29.56 -24.57 -4.45
N SER A 575 -29.58 -25.45 -3.45
CA SER A 575 -28.76 -26.65 -3.39
C SER A 575 -29.63 -27.85 -3.06
N VAL A 576 -29.56 -28.86 -3.93
CA VAL A 576 -30.28 -30.14 -3.83
C VAL A 576 -29.24 -31.23 -4.01
N LEU A 577 -28.69 -31.76 -2.93
CA LEU A 577 -27.66 -32.80 -2.97
C LEU A 577 -28.06 -33.95 -2.04
N GLY A 578 -28.43 -35.09 -2.64
CA GLY A 578 -29.01 -36.22 -1.92
C GLY A 578 -30.30 -35.83 -1.21
N ASP A 579 -30.37 -36.05 0.10
CA ASP A 579 -31.52 -35.69 0.94
C ASP A 579 -31.51 -34.23 1.41
N SER A 580 -30.38 -33.53 1.26
CA SER A 580 -30.24 -32.13 1.65
C SER A 580 -30.81 -31.24 0.56
N ARG A 581 -31.80 -30.42 0.93
CA ARG A 581 -32.43 -29.43 0.06
C ARG A 581 -32.57 -28.13 0.81
N TYR A 582 -31.94 -27.09 0.31
CA TYR A 582 -32.12 -25.75 0.86
C TYR A 582 -31.96 -24.68 -0.21
N ALA A 583 -32.73 -23.62 -0.07
CA ALA A 583 -32.54 -22.36 -0.75
C ALA A 583 -31.89 -21.37 0.22
N TYR A 584 -31.14 -20.42 -0.32
CA TYR A 584 -30.52 -19.38 0.47
C TYR A 584 -30.45 -18.08 -0.31
N ALA A 585 -30.40 -16.98 0.41
CA ALA A 585 -30.21 -15.66 -0.15
C ALA A 585 -29.38 -14.83 0.82
N GLY A 586 -28.60 -13.90 0.30
CA GLY A 586 -27.80 -13.00 1.11
C GLY A 586 -27.64 -11.63 0.49
N ALA A 587 -27.34 -10.66 1.34
CA ALA A 587 -27.07 -9.29 0.94
C ALA A 587 -25.99 -8.67 1.84
N THR A 588 -25.00 -8.04 1.21
CA THR A 588 -23.95 -7.32 1.93
C THR A 588 -23.73 -5.92 1.35
N GLY A 589 -23.48 -4.96 2.23
CA GLY A 589 -23.26 -3.58 1.87
C GLY A 589 -22.89 -2.74 3.08
N SER A 590 -22.90 -1.42 2.87
CA SER A 590 -22.64 -0.45 3.92
C SER A 590 -23.51 0.80 3.78
N ILE A 591 -23.73 1.47 4.89
CA ILE A 591 -24.31 2.81 4.95
C ILE A 591 -23.32 3.68 5.73
N ALA A 592 -22.76 4.69 5.07
CA ALA A 592 -21.84 5.64 5.69
C ALA A 592 -22.52 7.00 5.86
N PHE A 593 -22.39 7.64 7.02
CA PHE A 593 -22.85 8.99 7.27
C PHE A 593 -21.65 9.91 7.46
N MET A 594 -21.47 10.84 6.51
CA MET A 594 -20.33 11.77 6.48
C MET A 594 -20.69 13.01 5.67
N GLY A 595 -20.10 14.16 5.98
CA GLY A 595 -20.35 15.38 5.21
C GLY A 595 -21.81 15.87 5.28
N GLY A 596 -22.56 15.46 6.30
CA GLY A 596 -23.96 15.86 6.53
C GLY A 596 -25.03 14.95 5.91
N GLN A 597 -24.67 13.87 5.21
CA GLN A 597 -25.65 12.98 4.58
C GLN A 597 -25.25 11.49 4.59
N PRO A 598 -26.21 10.56 4.43
CA PRO A 598 -25.93 9.14 4.30
C PRO A 598 -25.58 8.75 2.85
N PHE A 599 -24.70 7.78 2.71
CA PHE A 599 -24.30 7.15 1.46
C PHE A 599 -24.47 5.64 1.58
N ALA A 600 -25.19 5.03 0.64
CA ALA A 600 -25.13 3.59 0.45
C ALA A 600 -23.89 3.24 -0.37
N ALA A 601 -23.21 2.16 0.00
CA ALA A 601 -22.06 1.68 -0.75
C ALA A 601 -21.94 0.15 -0.62
N ARG A 602 -21.08 -0.44 -1.44
CA ARG A 602 -20.54 -1.77 -1.16
C ARG A 602 -19.97 -1.83 0.27
N ARG A 603 -19.81 -3.02 0.83
CA ARG A 603 -19.19 -3.20 2.15
C ARG A 603 -17.82 -2.49 2.21
N ILE A 604 -17.56 -1.70 3.26
CA ILE A 604 -16.33 -0.93 3.43
C ILE A 604 -15.58 -1.47 4.65
N ASP A 605 -14.58 -2.31 4.40
CA ASP A 605 -13.77 -2.88 5.48
C ASP A 605 -12.57 -2.00 5.86
N ASP A 606 -11.98 -1.32 4.88
CA ASP A 606 -10.83 -0.42 5.06
C ASP A 606 -11.24 1.06 4.95
N ALA A 607 -10.54 1.86 4.15
CA ALA A 607 -10.74 3.29 4.04
C ALA A 607 -11.63 3.71 2.87
N PHE A 608 -12.19 4.93 2.95
CA PHE A 608 -12.98 5.52 1.89
C PHE A 608 -12.80 7.05 1.84
N ALA A 609 -13.31 7.68 0.78
CA ALA A 609 -13.40 9.14 0.70
C ALA A 609 -14.82 9.58 0.37
N VAL A 610 -15.18 10.77 0.83
CA VAL A 610 -16.33 11.51 0.31
C VAL A 610 -15.78 12.70 -0.44
N VAL A 611 -15.99 12.72 -1.75
CA VAL A 611 -15.62 13.82 -2.63
C VAL A 611 -16.72 14.89 -2.58
N SER A 612 -16.32 16.14 -2.41
CA SER A 612 -17.16 17.34 -2.49
C SER A 612 -16.73 18.19 -3.68
N THR A 613 -17.71 18.51 -4.53
CA THR A 613 -17.66 19.52 -5.58
C THR A 613 -18.40 20.79 -5.16
N ASP A 614 -18.51 21.00 -3.84
CA ASP A 614 -19.02 22.22 -3.20
C ASP A 614 -20.42 22.63 -3.69
N GLY A 615 -21.27 21.62 -3.95
CA GLY A 615 -22.66 21.78 -4.38
C GLY A 615 -22.92 21.56 -5.87
N ILE A 616 -21.89 21.36 -6.70
CA ILE A 616 -22.08 21.10 -8.13
C ILE A 616 -22.37 19.61 -8.38
N ALA A 617 -23.60 19.31 -8.81
CA ALA A 617 -24.05 17.95 -9.08
C ALA A 617 -23.57 17.39 -10.43
N GLY A 618 -23.57 16.06 -10.56
CA GLY A 618 -23.32 15.39 -11.84
C GLY A 618 -21.86 15.37 -12.30
N VAL A 619 -20.92 15.75 -11.44
CA VAL A 619 -19.49 15.84 -11.80
C VAL A 619 -18.88 14.45 -11.76
N PRO A 620 -18.30 13.94 -12.86
CA PRO A 620 -17.60 12.66 -12.87
C PRO A 620 -16.35 12.72 -11.99
N VAL A 621 -16.20 11.70 -11.16
CA VAL A 621 -15.05 11.50 -10.29
C VAL A 621 -14.30 10.27 -10.75
N ARG A 622 -12.98 10.36 -10.76
CA ARG A 622 -12.05 9.28 -11.09
C ARG A 622 -11.20 8.92 -9.88
N LEU A 623 -11.01 7.61 -9.67
CA LEU A 623 -10.03 7.05 -8.75
C LEU A 623 -8.97 6.33 -9.59
N GLU A 624 -7.70 6.74 -9.49
CA GLU A 624 -6.60 6.18 -10.28
C GLU A 624 -6.89 6.18 -11.79
N ASN A 625 -7.42 7.31 -12.30
CA ASN A 625 -7.86 7.52 -13.69
C ASN A 625 -9.00 6.59 -14.17
N ARG A 626 -9.66 5.85 -13.28
CA ARG A 626 -10.87 5.09 -13.59
C ARG A 626 -12.11 5.82 -13.08
N ASP A 627 -13.10 6.00 -13.94
CA ASP A 627 -14.39 6.58 -13.55
C ASP A 627 -15.05 5.71 -12.48
N ILE A 628 -15.40 6.33 -11.34
CA ILE A 628 -16.03 5.62 -10.21
C ILE A 628 -17.52 5.97 -10.07
N GLY A 629 -17.92 7.15 -10.54
CA GLY A 629 -19.29 7.65 -10.47
C GLY A 629 -19.36 9.16 -10.65
N THR A 630 -20.56 9.71 -10.52
CA THR A 630 -20.83 11.15 -10.58
C THR A 630 -21.34 11.66 -9.24
N THR A 631 -21.05 12.92 -8.91
CA THR A 631 -21.59 13.54 -7.71
C THR A 631 -23.12 13.61 -7.72
N ASP A 632 -23.73 13.48 -6.54
CA ASP A 632 -25.17 13.58 -6.31
C ASP A 632 -25.67 15.03 -6.38
N SER A 633 -26.96 15.24 -6.06
CA SER A 633 -27.59 16.57 -6.06
C SER A 633 -26.97 17.58 -5.10
N HIS A 634 -26.24 17.12 -4.08
CA HIS A 634 -25.51 17.96 -3.13
C HIS A 634 -24.04 18.17 -3.56
N GLY A 635 -23.64 17.68 -4.73
CA GLY A 635 -22.27 17.73 -5.20
C GLY A 635 -21.34 16.81 -4.42
N MET A 636 -21.84 15.67 -3.97
CA MET A 636 -21.07 14.73 -3.15
C MET A 636 -21.02 13.34 -3.77
N LEU A 637 -19.91 12.62 -3.57
CA LEU A 637 -19.79 11.21 -3.97
C LEU A 637 -18.95 10.43 -2.97
N LEU A 638 -19.46 9.29 -2.50
CA LEU A 638 -18.66 8.32 -1.76
C LEU A 638 -17.84 7.48 -2.75
N VAL A 639 -16.52 7.48 -2.53
CA VAL A 639 -15.54 6.70 -3.30
C VAL A 639 -14.95 5.63 -2.37
N ALA A 640 -15.11 4.37 -2.76
CA ALA A 640 -14.59 3.22 -2.03
C ALA A 640 -14.31 2.02 -2.98
N PRO A 641 -13.38 1.11 -2.64
CA PRO A 641 -12.46 1.19 -1.50
C PRO A 641 -11.25 2.08 -1.80
N LEU A 642 -10.71 2.72 -0.77
CA LEU A 642 -9.39 3.36 -0.79
C LEU A 642 -8.40 2.53 0.02
N ARG A 643 -7.11 2.71 -0.26
CA ARG A 643 -6.03 2.06 0.49
C ARG A 643 -5.61 2.97 1.65
N ALA A 644 -5.75 2.50 2.89
CA ALA A 644 -5.31 3.25 4.06
C ALA A 644 -3.79 3.52 4.04
N TYR A 645 -3.39 4.69 4.54
CA TYR A 645 -1.98 5.15 4.62
C TYR A 645 -1.20 5.17 3.29
N GLN A 646 -1.92 5.04 2.17
CA GLN A 646 -1.36 5.09 0.82
C GLN A 646 -1.92 6.28 0.07
N ASN A 647 -1.22 6.70 -0.97
CA ASN A 647 -1.68 7.73 -1.89
C ASN A 647 -2.80 7.16 -2.76
N ASN A 648 -3.98 7.75 -2.68
CA ASN A 648 -5.12 7.47 -3.55
C ASN A 648 -5.39 8.72 -4.39
N GLN A 649 -5.13 8.65 -5.68
CA GLN A 649 -5.31 9.76 -6.60
C GLN A 649 -6.79 9.90 -6.99
N LEU A 650 -7.38 11.03 -6.61
CA LEU A 650 -8.73 11.43 -6.95
C LEU A 650 -8.68 12.58 -7.95
N SER A 651 -9.58 12.57 -8.93
CA SER A 651 -9.71 13.68 -9.89
C SER A 651 -11.16 13.86 -10.32
N ILE A 652 -11.47 15.06 -10.81
CA ILE A 652 -12.76 15.40 -11.42
C ILE A 652 -12.56 15.71 -12.90
N ASP A 653 -13.59 15.49 -13.71
CA ASP A 653 -13.58 15.91 -15.11
C ASP A 653 -14.08 17.36 -15.24
N PRO A 654 -13.22 18.34 -15.55
CA PRO A 654 -13.62 19.74 -15.63
C PRO A 654 -14.51 20.04 -16.84
N MET A 655 -14.53 19.17 -17.86
CA MET A 655 -15.31 19.40 -19.09
C MET A 655 -16.81 19.31 -18.89
N GLN A 656 -17.26 18.72 -17.78
CA GLN A 656 -18.67 18.62 -17.41
C GLN A 656 -19.10 19.70 -16.40
N LEU A 657 -18.18 20.58 -15.99
CA LEU A 657 -18.50 21.69 -15.10
C LEU A 657 -19.06 22.87 -15.90
N PRO A 658 -19.97 23.67 -15.31
CA PRO A 658 -20.41 24.93 -15.89
C PRO A 658 -19.22 25.87 -16.19
N ALA A 659 -19.32 26.71 -17.21
CA ALA A 659 -18.22 27.61 -17.59
C ALA A 659 -18.00 28.76 -16.57
N ASP A 660 -18.99 29.00 -15.72
CA ASP A 660 -19.03 30.05 -14.70
C ASP A 660 -18.59 29.54 -13.32
N VAL A 661 -17.67 28.58 -13.26
CA VAL A 661 -17.06 28.14 -12.00
C VAL A 661 -15.54 28.32 -12.02
N LYS A 662 -15.00 28.68 -10.87
CA LYS A 662 -13.56 28.67 -10.60
C LYS A 662 -13.22 27.39 -9.85
N ILE A 663 -12.16 26.73 -10.31
CA ILE A 663 -11.72 25.43 -9.80
C ILE A 663 -10.33 25.61 -9.18
N GLU A 664 -10.18 25.31 -7.89
CA GLU A 664 -8.87 25.39 -7.22
C GLU A 664 -7.94 24.28 -7.70
N ARG A 665 -8.46 23.06 -7.87
CA ARG A 665 -7.70 21.89 -8.33
C ARG A 665 -8.63 20.91 -9.05
N VAL A 666 -8.10 20.19 -10.03
CA VAL A 666 -8.83 19.11 -10.75
C VAL A 666 -8.39 17.71 -10.31
N LYS A 667 -7.27 17.62 -9.57
CA LYS A 667 -6.64 16.40 -9.11
C LYS A 667 -6.09 16.61 -7.70
N THR A 668 -6.21 15.59 -6.86
CA THR A 668 -5.72 15.60 -5.48
C THR A 668 -5.38 14.19 -5.02
N VAL A 669 -4.58 14.07 -3.97
CA VAL A 669 -4.19 12.77 -3.38
C VAL A 669 -4.81 12.68 -2.00
N ALA A 670 -5.59 11.63 -1.78
CA ALA A 670 -6.16 11.31 -0.48
C ALA A 670 -5.34 10.17 0.16
N THR A 671 -4.92 10.39 1.40
CA THR A 671 -4.26 9.39 2.25
C THR A 671 -5.11 9.15 3.48
N PRO A 672 -6.15 8.31 3.41
CA PRO A 672 -7.05 8.10 4.54
C PRO A 672 -6.41 7.26 5.65
N SER A 673 -6.80 7.48 6.91
CA SER A 673 -6.49 6.58 8.04
C SER A 673 -7.16 5.21 7.87
N ASP A 674 -6.66 4.19 8.57
CA ASP A 674 -7.27 2.86 8.53
C ASP A 674 -8.71 2.88 9.01
N ARG A 675 -9.56 2.11 8.31
CA ARG A 675 -10.98 1.94 8.66
C ARG A 675 -11.79 3.24 8.74
N ALA A 676 -11.29 4.36 8.26
CA ALA A 676 -11.93 5.67 8.36
C ALA A 676 -12.19 6.28 6.98
N GLY A 677 -13.11 7.25 6.94
CA GLY A 677 -13.36 8.04 5.75
C GLY A 677 -12.72 9.43 5.82
N THR A 678 -12.34 9.98 4.66
CA THR A 678 -11.80 11.35 4.54
C THR A 678 -12.64 12.22 3.60
N LEU A 679 -12.89 13.47 3.98
CA LEU A 679 -13.57 14.44 3.12
C LEU A 679 -12.56 15.11 2.18
N VAL A 680 -12.81 15.01 0.88
CA VAL A 680 -11.94 15.55 -0.16
C VAL A 680 -12.68 16.66 -0.90
N ARG A 681 -12.20 17.90 -0.80
CA ARG A 681 -12.79 19.05 -1.47
C ARG A 681 -11.94 19.46 -2.67
N PHE A 682 -12.59 19.69 -3.81
CA PHE A 682 -11.94 20.19 -5.02
C PHE A 682 -11.93 21.73 -5.11
N GLY A 683 -12.69 22.43 -4.25
CA GLY A 683 -12.69 23.89 -4.20
C GLY A 683 -13.31 24.48 -5.46
N ILE A 684 -14.58 24.17 -5.69
CA ILE A 684 -15.33 24.68 -6.86
C ILE A 684 -16.23 25.81 -6.39
N THR A 685 -15.97 27.03 -6.88
CA THR A 685 -16.75 28.21 -6.51
C THR A 685 -17.44 28.78 -7.75
N PRO A 686 -18.78 28.96 -7.72
CA PRO A 686 -19.47 29.73 -8.75
C PRO A 686 -18.92 31.15 -8.80
N VAL A 687 -18.66 31.64 -10.02
CA VAL A 687 -18.22 33.01 -10.27
C VAL A 687 -19.28 33.76 -11.08
N ASN A 688 -19.50 35.01 -10.72
CA ASN A 688 -20.31 35.91 -11.55
C ASN A 688 -19.39 36.56 -12.56
N ALA A 689 -19.15 35.86 -13.67
CA ALA A 689 -18.19 36.28 -14.67
C ALA A 689 -18.86 36.79 -15.94
N ALA A 690 -18.23 37.75 -16.62
CA ALA A 690 -18.60 38.17 -17.96
C ALA A 690 -17.38 38.63 -18.77
N ALA A 691 -17.43 38.43 -20.09
CA ALA A 691 -16.52 39.05 -21.02
C ALA A 691 -17.12 40.39 -21.48
N LEU A 692 -16.52 41.50 -21.09
CA LEU A 692 -17.00 42.82 -21.49
C LEU A 692 -16.24 43.32 -22.71
N LEU A 693 -16.94 43.89 -23.68
CA LEU A 693 -16.33 44.69 -24.74
C LEU A 693 -16.38 46.16 -24.33
N LEU A 694 -15.23 46.81 -24.15
CA LEU A 694 -15.13 48.21 -23.75
C LEU A 694 -14.70 49.09 -24.93
N ALA A 695 -15.44 50.16 -25.16
CA ALA A 695 -15.15 51.14 -26.19
C ALA A 695 -15.06 52.56 -25.60
N ASP A 696 -14.30 53.43 -26.26
CA ASP A 696 -14.26 54.86 -25.94
C ASP A 696 -15.56 55.58 -26.35
N GLU A 697 -15.64 56.89 -26.10
CA GLU A 697 -16.81 57.72 -26.46
C GLU A 697 -17.09 57.75 -27.97
N ALA A 698 -16.07 57.50 -28.81
CA ALA A 698 -16.18 57.43 -30.26
C ALA A 698 -16.57 56.03 -30.77
N GLY A 699 -16.74 55.05 -29.88
CA GLY A 699 -17.07 53.67 -30.21
C GLY A 699 -15.87 52.83 -30.66
N LYS A 700 -14.63 53.33 -30.52
CA LYS A 700 -13.42 52.57 -30.83
C LYS A 700 -13.03 51.71 -29.62
N PRO A 701 -12.58 50.45 -29.82
CA PRO A 701 -12.15 49.60 -28.72
C PRO A 701 -11.06 50.24 -27.85
N LEU A 702 -11.15 50.04 -26.54
CA LEU A 702 -10.13 50.53 -25.62
C LEU A 702 -8.76 49.88 -25.89
N PRO A 703 -7.65 50.62 -25.71
CA PRO A 703 -6.32 50.12 -26.02
C PRO A 703 -5.91 48.96 -25.10
N LEU A 704 -5.16 48.02 -25.68
CA LEU A 704 -4.61 46.85 -24.98
C LEU A 704 -3.73 47.29 -23.80
N GLY A 705 -3.84 46.58 -22.67
CA GLY A 705 -3.14 46.92 -21.43
C GLY A 705 -3.81 48.01 -20.60
N SER A 706 -4.99 48.50 -20.98
CA SER A 706 -5.81 49.34 -20.09
C SER A 706 -6.18 48.57 -18.82
N ARG A 707 -6.04 49.21 -17.67
CA ARG A 707 -6.28 48.61 -16.34
C ARG A 707 -7.70 48.90 -15.89
N VAL A 708 -8.45 47.87 -15.52
CA VAL A 708 -9.87 47.94 -15.14
C VAL A 708 -10.01 47.51 -13.67
N ARG A 709 -10.59 48.38 -12.85
CA ARG A 709 -11.03 48.05 -11.48
C ARG A 709 -12.54 48.01 -11.41
N VAL A 710 -13.08 46.89 -10.94
CA VAL A 710 -14.51 46.68 -10.68
C VAL A 710 -14.85 47.18 -9.28
N ASN A 711 -15.89 48.00 -9.15
CA ASN A 711 -16.55 48.36 -7.90
C ASN A 711 -15.61 48.87 -6.79
N GLY A 712 -14.53 49.58 -7.16
CA GLY A 712 -13.55 50.10 -6.21
C GLY A 712 -12.70 49.01 -5.52
N GLY A 713 -12.70 47.78 -6.03
CA GLY A 713 -11.95 46.66 -5.46
C GLY A 713 -10.45 46.94 -5.30
N THR A 714 -9.86 46.40 -4.25
CA THR A 714 -8.43 46.57 -3.90
C THR A 714 -7.50 45.54 -4.54
N GLY A 715 -8.05 44.55 -5.28
CA GLY A 715 -7.26 43.54 -5.98
C GLY A 715 -6.51 44.07 -7.20
N GLU A 716 -5.74 43.18 -7.84
CA GLU A 716 -5.05 43.47 -9.10
C GLU A 716 -6.07 43.87 -10.19
N PRO A 717 -5.84 44.98 -10.91
CA PRO A 717 -6.72 45.41 -11.99
C PRO A 717 -6.70 44.41 -13.15
N ALA A 718 -7.87 44.11 -13.70
CA ALA A 718 -7.99 43.32 -14.92
C ALA A 718 -7.44 44.11 -16.11
N LEU A 719 -6.90 43.41 -17.11
CA LEU A 719 -6.30 44.03 -18.29
C LEU A 719 -7.25 43.89 -19.49
N VAL A 720 -7.39 44.97 -20.24
CA VAL A 720 -8.07 44.96 -21.54
C VAL A 720 -7.15 44.30 -22.57
N GLY A 721 -7.66 43.30 -23.27
CA GLY A 721 -7.01 42.60 -24.37
C GLY A 721 -7.35 43.18 -25.75
N PHE A 722 -7.35 42.31 -26.76
CA PHE A 722 -7.74 42.68 -28.12
C PHE A 722 -9.23 43.06 -28.19
N ASP A 723 -9.58 43.91 -29.16
CA ASP A 723 -10.96 44.38 -29.42
C ASP A 723 -11.67 45.00 -28.20
N GLY A 724 -10.90 45.50 -27.23
CA GLY A 724 -11.46 46.10 -26.02
C GLY A 724 -12.03 45.07 -25.04
N ALA A 725 -11.75 43.78 -25.24
CA ALA A 725 -12.26 42.71 -24.40
C ALA A 725 -11.60 42.68 -23.02
N VAL A 726 -12.38 42.53 -21.95
CA VAL A 726 -11.88 42.29 -20.59
C VAL A 726 -12.74 41.23 -19.91
N TYR A 727 -12.09 40.30 -19.20
CA TYR A 727 -12.76 39.26 -18.43
C TYR A 727 -12.75 39.63 -16.95
N LEU A 728 -13.91 39.52 -16.30
CA LEU A 728 -14.12 39.90 -14.89
C LEU A 728 -14.88 38.78 -14.19
N GLU A 729 -14.46 38.37 -12.99
CA GLU A 729 -14.96 37.17 -12.27
C GLU A 729 -15.85 37.47 -11.04
N SER A 730 -16.02 38.75 -10.66
CA SER A 730 -16.66 39.16 -9.40
C SER A 730 -17.75 40.22 -9.59
N LEU A 731 -18.66 39.99 -10.55
CA LEU A 731 -19.72 40.95 -10.87
C LEU A 731 -20.88 40.90 -9.86
N GLN A 732 -21.35 42.09 -9.48
CA GLN A 732 -22.56 42.32 -8.69
C GLN A 732 -23.74 42.63 -9.63
N ALA A 733 -24.97 42.75 -9.11
CA ALA A 733 -26.13 43.10 -9.95
C ALA A 733 -25.98 44.43 -10.69
N ARG A 734 -25.25 45.39 -10.09
CA ARG A 734 -24.81 46.65 -10.71
C ARG A 734 -23.32 46.79 -10.54
N ASN A 735 -22.62 47.13 -11.61
CA ASN A 735 -21.17 47.26 -11.61
C ASN A 735 -20.75 48.62 -12.12
N THR A 736 -19.68 49.15 -11.55
CA THR A 736 -18.99 50.34 -12.02
C THR A 736 -17.53 49.99 -12.23
N LEU A 737 -17.03 50.22 -13.44
CA LEU A 737 -15.64 50.01 -13.83
C LEU A 737 -14.92 51.35 -13.84
N GLU A 738 -13.74 51.38 -13.21
CA GLU A 738 -12.78 52.46 -13.33
C GLU A 738 -11.66 51.98 -14.25
N VAL A 739 -11.51 52.63 -15.39
CA VAL A 739 -10.55 52.23 -16.42
C VAL A 739 -9.45 53.28 -16.53
N GLN A 740 -8.21 52.83 -16.42
CA GLN A 740 -7.02 53.64 -16.66
C GLN A 740 -6.29 53.14 -17.91
N THR A 741 -6.25 53.98 -18.93
CA THR A 741 -5.57 53.69 -20.20
C THR A 741 -4.04 53.83 -20.06
N PRO A 742 -3.23 53.16 -20.88
CA PRO A 742 -1.77 53.31 -20.86
C PRO A 742 -1.29 54.75 -21.09
N GLY A 743 -2.07 55.55 -21.83
CA GLY A 743 -1.82 56.97 -22.05
C GLY A 743 -2.23 57.89 -20.88
N GLY A 744 -2.59 57.34 -19.72
CA GLY A 744 -2.93 58.10 -18.51
C GLY A 744 -4.37 58.59 -18.40
N GLY A 745 -5.21 58.40 -19.42
CA GLY A 745 -6.63 58.76 -19.39
C GLY A 745 -7.45 57.86 -18.47
N ARG A 746 -8.38 58.45 -17.70
CA ARG A 746 -9.33 57.74 -16.82
C ARG A 746 -10.76 57.88 -17.34
N CYS A 747 -11.52 56.79 -17.29
CA CYS A 747 -12.93 56.80 -17.64
C CYS A 747 -13.71 55.78 -16.81
N ARG A 748 -15.04 55.95 -16.76
CA ARG A 748 -15.95 55.12 -15.98
C ARG A 748 -17.00 54.47 -16.87
N VAL A 749 -17.33 53.22 -16.57
CA VAL A 749 -18.41 52.44 -17.21
C VAL A 749 -19.33 51.94 -16.12
N SER A 750 -20.65 52.07 -16.30
CA SER A 750 -21.62 51.42 -15.42
C SER A 750 -22.52 50.49 -16.22
N PHE A 751 -22.78 49.30 -15.70
CA PHE A 751 -23.66 48.32 -16.34
C PHE A 751 -24.31 47.41 -15.31
N ASP A 752 -25.49 46.91 -15.65
CA ASP A 752 -26.18 45.89 -14.87
C ASP A 752 -25.75 44.50 -15.34
N TYR A 753 -25.52 43.59 -14.40
CA TYR A 753 -25.23 42.19 -14.69
C TYR A 753 -26.41 41.32 -14.26
N ARG A 754 -26.86 40.47 -15.17
CA ARG A 754 -27.82 39.40 -14.91
C ARG A 754 -27.22 38.11 -15.41
N LYS A 755 -27.28 37.09 -14.57
CA LYS A 755 -26.85 35.74 -14.93
C LYS A 755 -27.89 35.12 -15.85
N GLU A 756 -27.53 34.88 -17.10
CA GLU A 756 -28.38 34.19 -18.09
C GLU A 756 -27.71 32.89 -18.52
N GLY A 757 -28.25 31.75 -18.07
CA GLY A 757 -27.71 30.42 -18.37
C GLY A 757 -26.43 30.05 -17.59
N ALA A 758 -25.74 29.03 -18.09
CA ALA A 758 -24.51 28.45 -17.50
C ALA A 758 -23.22 28.85 -18.25
N GLY A 759 -23.34 29.76 -19.22
CA GLY A 759 -22.20 30.29 -19.99
C GLY A 759 -21.70 31.60 -19.41
N ILE A 760 -20.50 32.01 -19.81
CA ILE A 760 -19.97 33.35 -19.54
C ILE A 760 -20.60 34.30 -20.58
N PRO A 761 -21.49 35.24 -20.19
CA PRO A 761 -22.07 36.18 -21.12
C PRO A 761 -21.03 37.15 -21.65
N GLN A 762 -21.18 37.53 -22.92
CA GLN A 762 -20.45 38.66 -23.50
C GLN A 762 -21.35 39.91 -23.46
N ILE A 763 -20.90 40.97 -22.78
CA ILE A 763 -21.69 42.20 -22.56
C ILE A 763 -20.97 43.38 -23.22
N GLY A 764 -21.70 44.14 -24.02
CA GLY A 764 -21.20 45.35 -24.66
C GLY A 764 -21.48 45.41 -26.16
N PRO A 765 -20.86 46.35 -26.89
CA PRO A 765 -19.83 47.28 -26.41
C PRO A 765 -20.36 48.30 -25.38
N LEU A 766 -19.68 48.41 -24.24
CA LEU A 766 -19.96 49.37 -23.18
C LEU A 766 -19.09 50.61 -23.36
N ARG A 767 -19.71 51.80 -23.34
CA ARG A 767 -19.02 53.08 -23.54
C ARG A 767 -18.36 53.56 -22.25
N CYS A 768 -17.07 53.88 -22.33
CA CYS A 768 -16.29 54.46 -21.23
C CYS A 768 -16.33 55.98 -21.29
N ILE A 769 -16.97 56.61 -20.29
CA ILE A 769 -17.18 58.06 -20.22
C ILE A 769 -16.05 58.69 -19.39
N ARG A 770 -15.36 59.72 -19.89
CA ARG A 770 -14.24 60.33 -19.16
C ARG A 770 -14.69 61.03 -17.87
N GLU A 771 -13.92 60.86 -16.79
CA GLU A 771 -14.13 61.64 -15.56
C GLU A 771 -13.80 63.12 -15.83
N GLY A 772 -14.83 63.98 -15.84
CA GLY A 772 -14.70 65.42 -16.09
C GLY A 772 -15.85 66.04 -16.90
N LYS A 773 -16.74 65.24 -17.47
CA LYS A 773 -18.03 65.71 -18.02
C LYS A 773 -19.17 64.96 -17.33
N THR A 774 -19.81 65.62 -16.37
CA THR A 774 -21.19 65.28 -15.93
C THR A 774 -22.09 65.30 -17.18
N PRO A 775 -23.09 64.41 -17.31
CA PRO A 775 -23.96 64.32 -18.48
C PRO A 775 -24.59 65.65 -18.90
#